data_AF-A0A8C5SR31-F1
#
_entry.id   AF-A0A8C5SR31-F1
#
_cell.length_a   1.000
_cell.length_b   1.000
_cell.length_c   1.000
_cell.angle_alpha   90.00
_cell.angle_beta   90.00
_cell.angle_gamma   90.00
#
_symmetry.space_group_name_H-M   'P 1'
#
loop_
_entity.id
_entity.type
_entity.pdbx_description
1 polymer ?
#
loop_
_entity_poly.entity_id
_entity_poly.type
_entity_poly.pdbx_seq_one_letter_code
_entity_poly.pdbx_strand_id
1 'polypeptide(L)'
;MHPPGLEFDTLDLECLKFGLYIALYLITSQAVCIAQFHLGVSFVICLVDTHPACSRMINILHGMGLRFLALGHHTPFMHIGMAHNYRNSSQAVQAVRDAGYEISLGLMPKSIGPLTFVFTGTGNVSKGAQEMFNALPCEFVEPHELKEVSRTGDLRKVYGTVLSRHQHLVRKTDGVYDPVEYDKHPELYTSRFNNDIAPYATCVINGIYWEQNTPRLLSRQDAQKLLTPLQPSPAATEGCPELPHKLVAICDISADTEGSIEFMTECTTIDSPFCMYDADQHIIHDSVEGLGILMCSIDNLPAQLPIESTECFGDMLFPYIEEMLLSDASEPLESQNYSPVVRDAVITSNGSLTDKYKYIQKLRENREYMLSLTMDKKKKVLILGSGYVSEPVIEYLTRDPNVEITAASIMKTQLEQLSKKYNNVVPIVMNITEDDRLSSLVKKHNLVISLLPYSFHPLVAKKCIDSRVNLVTASYLTPEMKELQKSAEAAGIAIISEVGLDPGLDHMLAMECIDKAKEVGAEVISYTSFCGGLPAPEYSDNPLRYKFSWSPQGVLLNTVKSATYLKDGEIINIPAGGALLDSVTVMDFFPGLNLEGFPNRDSTKYAEPYGIQSAHTLLRGTLRYTGYCKAIEGFVKLGLINPEPCPMLSATTPPVKWVIILLLPSHRIIREAIEIEKRPESMNRRDDSTRPSIIWKPALSNRKISTPQARQTPGHKQTPPDNSSSNTLQPITQMKPSFLIDDSRPFTRSQAALKASNTGTECCQPIKATKQTEETRNTNQTNSKTNKHRSRLPTNQDVEKTILTQQ
;
A
#
# COMPACT_ATOMS: atom_id res chain seq x y z
N MET A 1 3.34 71.01 28.51
CA MET A 1 4.56 70.18 28.62
C MET A 1 4.39 69.01 27.66
N HIS A 2 5.25 68.87 26.65
CA HIS A 2 5.59 67.56 26.07
C HIS A 2 6.68 66.93 26.98
N PRO A 3 6.93 65.60 26.99
CA PRO A 3 7.00 64.66 25.85
C PRO A 3 6.42 63.25 26.16
N PRO A 4 6.86 62.15 25.50
CA PRO A 4 6.92 61.83 24.06
C PRO A 4 5.75 60.88 23.66
N GLY A 5 5.47 60.50 22.42
CA GLY A 5 6.32 60.45 21.23
C GLY A 5 6.79 59.01 20.94
N LEU A 6 5.87 58.07 20.75
CA LEU A 6 6.13 56.69 20.31
C LEU A 6 5.80 56.57 18.82
N GLU A 7 6.78 56.88 17.97
CA GLU A 7 6.77 56.43 16.58
C GLU A 7 7.16 54.94 16.59
N PHE A 8 6.26 54.07 16.13
CA PHE A 8 6.63 52.69 15.82
C PHE A 8 7.26 52.68 14.43
N ASP A 9 8.54 52.30 14.35
CA ASP A 9 9.21 52.09 13.07
C ASP A 9 8.45 51.04 12.24
N THR A 10 8.40 51.22 10.92
CA THR A 10 7.67 50.31 10.02
C THR A 10 8.19 48.87 10.06
N LEU A 11 9.44 48.64 10.49
CA LEU A 11 9.95 47.30 10.77
C LEU A 11 9.30 46.64 11.99
N ASP A 12 8.99 47.38 13.06
CA ASP A 12 8.35 46.80 14.25
C ASP A 12 6.89 46.45 13.97
N LEU A 13 6.19 47.19 13.10
CA LEU A 13 4.85 46.80 12.66
C LEU A 13 4.87 45.53 11.80
N GLU A 14 5.90 45.33 10.97
CA GLU A 14 6.06 44.06 10.24
C GLU A 14 6.51 42.92 11.15
N CYS A 15 7.40 43.15 12.11
CA CYS A 15 7.76 42.14 13.13
C CYS A 15 6.56 41.78 14.02
N LEU A 16 5.70 42.74 14.38
CA LEU A 16 4.48 42.46 15.13
C LEU A 16 3.46 41.70 14.28
N LYS A 17 3.30 42.05 12.99
CA LYS A 17 2.49 41.28 12.04
C LYS A 17 3.03 39.88 11.83
N PHE A 18 4.35 39.71 11.69
CA PHE A 18 5.01 38.41 11.51
C PHE A 18 4.95 37.57 12.80
N GLY A 19 5.03 38.21 13.97
CA GLY A 19 4.79 37.62 15.28
C GLY A 19 3.34 37.19 15.48
N LEU A 20 2.37 38.01 15.06
CA LEU A 20 0.95 37.63 15.00
C LEU A 20 0.71 36.53 13.97
N TYR A 21 1.40 36.54 12.83
CA TYR A 21 1.30 35.52 11.80
C TYR A 21 1.86 34.19 12.29
N ILE A 22 2.99 34.20 13.02
CA ILE A 22 3.53 33.02 13.69
C ILE A 22 2.62 32.58 14.85
N ALA A 23 2.03 33.51 15.61
CA ALA A 23 1.09 33.17 16.68
C ALA A 23 -0.22 32.58 16.13
N LEU A 24 -0.83 33.17 15.09
CA LEU A 24 -1.96 32.58 14.37
C LEU A 24 -1.57 31.29 13.67
N TYR A 25 -0.37 31.17 13.10
CA TYR A 25 0.11 29.93 12.47
C TYR A 25 0.38 28.84 13.52
N LEU A 26 0.80 29.19 14.73
CA LEU A 26 0.98 28.25 15.85
C LEU A 26 -0.36 27.93 16.53
N ILE A 27 -1.30 28.86 16.63
CA ILE A 27 -2.65 28.62 17.15
C ILE A 27 -3.46 27.79 16.15
N THR A 28 -3.37 28.08 14.85
CA THR A 28 -3.96 27.23 13.80
C THR A 28 -3.22 25.90 13.69
N SER A 29 -1.89 25.84 13.71
CA SER A 29 -1.16 24.56 13.69
C SER A 29 -1.35 23.74 14.96
N GLN A 30 -1.50 24.35 16.15
CA GLN A 30 -1.81 23.60 17.38
C GLN A 30 -3.28 23.24 17.47
N ALA A 31 -4.23 24.08 17.03
CA ALA A 31 -5.62 23.70 16.89
C ALA A 31 -5.78 22.56 15.88
N VAL A 32 -5.11 22.64 14.73
CA VAL A 32 -5.05 21.57 13.71
C VAL A 32 -4.38 20.33 14.29
N CYS A 33 -3.19 20.40 14.89
CA CYS A 33 -2.51 19.21 15.44
C CYS A 33 -3.22 18.58 16.66
N ILE A 34 -3.88 19.37 17.51
CA ILE A 34 -4.59 18.86 18.70
C ILE A 34 -5.98 18.32 18.31
N ALA A 35 -6.67 18.93 17.33
CA ALA A 35 -7.96 18.45 16.85
C ALA A 35 -7.86 17.40 15.71
N GLN A 36 -6.71 17.27 15.03
CA GLN A 36 -6.41 16.15 14.13
C GLN A 36 -6.50 14.79 14.83
N PHE A 37 -6.35 14.75 16.16
CA PHE A 37 -6.32 13.48 16.88
C PHE A 37 -7.69 12.85 17.15
N HIS A 38 -8.81 13.59 17.06
CA HIS A 38 -10.17 13.00 16.99
C HIS A 38 -11.21 14.04 16.49
N LEU A 39 -11.89 13.68 15.38
CA LEU A 39 -13.09 14.31 14.79
C LEU A 39 -12.90 15.68 14.07
N GLY A 40 -13.06 15.66 12.74
CA GLY A 40 -13.93 16.63 12.04
C GLY A 40 -13.41 18.02 11.68
N VAL A 41 -12.12 18.34 11.83
CA VAL A 41 -11.61 19.72 11.58
C VAL A 41 -11.85 20.21 10.14
N SER A 42 -11.67 19.34 9.13
CA SER A 42 -11.98 19.67 7.73
C SER A 42 -13.42 20.14 7.53
N PHE A 43 -14.36 19.56 8.28
CA PHE A 43 -15.77 19.89 8.20
C PHE A 43 -16.06 21.33 8.67
N VAL A 44 -15.38 21.78 9.72
CA VAL A 44 -15.60 23.11 10.31
C VAL A 44 -15.16 24.22 9.36
N ILE A 45 -14.03 24.07 8.65
CA ILE A 45 -13.59 25.08 7.68
C ILE A 45 -14.54 25.10 6.46
N CYS A 46 -14.94 23.92 5.96
CA CYS A 46 -15.87 23.83 4.82
C CYS A 46 -17.28 24.38 5.12
N LEU A 47 -17.76 24.31 6.37
CA LEU A 47 -19.06 24.87 6.74
C LEU A 47 -19.12 26.40 6.70
N VAL A 48 -17.97 27.06 6.91
CA VAL A 48 -17.91 28.52 7.10
C VAL A 48 -17.44 29.22 5.82
N ASP A 49 -16.41 28.70 5.15
CA ASP A 49 -15.81 29.25 3.92
C ASP A 49 -16.51 28.71 2.64
N THR A 50 -16.68 29.56 1.63
CA THR A 50 -17.21 29.17 0.31
C THR A 50 -16.14 28.60 -0.63
N HIS A 51 -14.88 28.99 -0.48
CA HIS A 51 -13.77 28.59 -1.37
C HIS A 51 -13.48 27.08 -1.41
N PRO A 52 -13.62 26.30 -0.31
CA PRO A 52 -13.55 24.84 -0.34
C PRO A 52 -14.58 24.19 -1.28
N ALA A 53 -15.78 24.78 -1.38
CA ALA A 53 -16.79 24.30 -2.32
C ALA A 53 -16.50 24.74 -3.76
N CYS A 54 -15.90 25.92 -3.96
CA CYS A 54 -15.40 26.36 -5.26
C CYS A 54 -14.32 25.40 -5.81
N SER A 55 -13.32 25.03 -5.00
CA SER A 55 -12.26 24.09 -5.41
C SER A 55 -12.80 22.71 -5.77
N ARG A 56 -13.79 22.21 -5.01
CA ARG A 56 -14.51 20.97 -5.37
C ARG A 56 -15.34 21.06 -6.63
N MET A 57 -16.02 22.19 -6.86
CA MET A 57 -16.79 22.37 -8.10
C MET A 57 -15.86 22.38 -9.32
N ILE A 58 -14.68 22.99 -9.23
CA ILE A 58 -13.64 22.92 -10.27
C ILE A 58 -13.20 21.47 -10.50
N ASN A 59 -12.90 20.73 -9.43
CA ASN A 59 -12.44 19.35 -9.53
C ASN A 59 -13.50 18.42 -10.12
N ILE A 60 -14.78 18.50 -9.72
CA ILE A 60 -15.82 17.64 -10.30
C ILE A 60 -16.08 17.98 -11.77
N LEU A 61 -15.96 19.24 -12.19
CA LEU A 61 -16.04 19.61 -13.61
C LEU A 61 -14.88 18.99 -14.41
N HIS A 62 -13.64 19.07 -13.91
CA HIS A 62 -12.49 18.37 -14.51
C HIS A 62 -12.71 16.85 -14.58
N GLY A 63 -13.14 16.24 -13.47
CA GLY A 63 -13.44 14.81 -13.37
C GLY A 63 -14.56 14.36 -14.32
N MET A 64 -15.59 15.18 -14.51
CA MET A 64 -16.63 14.96 -15.52
C MET A 64 -16.04 15.01 -16.94
N GLY A 65 -15.07 15.89 -17.22
CA GLY A 65 -14.30 15.88 -18.47
C GLY A 65 -13.64 14.52 -18.70
N LEU A 66 -12.85 14.04 -17.74
CA LEU A 66 -12.19 12.72 -17.79
C LEU A 66 -13.19 11.57 -17.94
N ARG A 67 -14.30 11.58 -17.18
CA ARG A 67 -15.32 10.54 -17.22
C ARG A 67 -16.08 10.53 -18.54
N PHE A 68 -16.39 11.69 -19.11
CA PHE A 68 -16.98 11.77 -20.46
C PHE A 68 -16.00 11.27 -21.53
N LEU A 69 -14.70 11.58 -21.42
CA LEU A 69 -13.70 11.04 -22.34
C LEU A 69 -13.63 9.51 -22.27
N ALA A 70 -13.62 8.94 -21.06
CA ALA A 70 -13.66 7.48 -20.84
C ALA A 70 -14.95 6.82 -21.38
N LEU A 71 -16.06 7.57 -21.45
CA LEU A 71 -17.32 7.16 -22.08
C LEU A 71 -17.37 7.47 -23.60
N GLY A 72 -16.27 7.89 -24.21
CA GLY A 72 -16.19 8.16 -25.66
C GLY A 72 -16.71 9.53 -26.08
N HIS A 73 -16.69 10.54 -25.20
CA HIS A 73 -17.19 11.89 -25.46
C HIS A 73 -16.14 12.97 -25.20
N HIS A 74 -15.80 13.72 -26.25
CA HIS A 74 -15.07 14.98 -26.11
C HIS A 74 -16.02 16.09 -25.65
N THR A 75 -15.73 16.74 -24.52
CA THR A 75 -16.57 17.82 -23.97
C THR A 75 -15.71 19.03 -23.56
N PRO A 76 -16.25 20.26 -23.54
CA PRO A 76 -15.51 21.45 -23.09
C PRO A 76 -14.93 21.36 -21.67
N PHE A 77 -15.47 20.48 -20.82
CA PHE A 77 -14.92 20.23 -19.48
C PHE A 77 -13.50 19.65 -19.50
N MET A 78 -13.06 19.05 -20.63
CA MET A 78 -11.67 18.64 -20.83
C MET A 78 -10.66 19.78 -20.74
N HIS A 79 -11.08 21.03 -20.95
CA HIS A 79 -10.22 22.21 -20.89
C HIS A 79 -10.07 22.79 -19.47
N ILE A 80 -10.88 22.31 -18.51
CA ILE A 80 -10.78 22.68 -17.10
C ILE A 80 -9.72 21.78 -16.46
N GLY A 81 -8.65 22.35 -15.90
CA GLY A 81 -7.70 21.62 -15.04
C GLY A 81 -8.17 21.51 -13.58
N MET A 82 -7.50 20.66 -12.80
CA MET A 82 -7.66 20.54 -11.34
C MET A 82 -7.47 21.87 -10.60
N ALA A 83 -8.18 22.07 -9.49
CA ALA A 83 -8.18 23.33 -8.73
C ALA A 83 -6.78 23.78 -8.28
N HIS A 84 -5.94 22.84 -7.82
CA HIS A 84 -4.57 23.12 -7.38
C HIS A 84 -3.61 23.56 -8.51
N ASN A 85 -4.01 23.48 -9.78
CA ASN A 85 -3.22 23.97 -10.92
C ASN A 85 -3.41 25.48 -11.17
N TYR A 86 -4.44 26.11 -10.60
CA TYR A 86 -4.65 27.55 -10.73
C TYR A 86 -3.95 28.28 -9.60
N ARG A 87 -3.43 29.49 -9.90
CA ARG A 87 -2.79 30.33 -8.89
C ARG A 87 -3.80 30.98 -7.93
N ASN A 88 -5.04 31.15 -8.39
CA ASN A 88 -6.14 31.72 -7.64
C ASN A 88 -7.50 31.33 -8.26
N SER A 89 -8.56 31.47 -7.48
CA SER A 89 -9.97 31.34 -7.83
C SER A 89 -10.35 32.07 -9.12
N SER A 90 -9.82 33.28 -9.36
CA SER A 90 -10.13 34.06 -10.57
C SER A 90 -9.64 33.39 -11.86
N GLN A 91 -8.47 32.74 -11.85
CA GLN A 91 -8.00 31.95 -12.98
C GLN A 91 -8.87 30.70 -13.21
N ALA A 92 -9.28 30.03 -12.13
CA ALA A 92 -10.15 28.86 -12.23
C ALA A 92 -11.54 29.23 -12.78
N VAL A 93 -12.14 30.32 -12.30
CA VAL A 93 -13.39 30.88 -12.84
C VAL A 93 -13.25 31.20 -14.33
N GLN A 94 -12.12 31.72 -14.78
CA GLN A 94 -11.91 31.99 -16.20
C GLN A 94 -11.89 30.70 -17.03
N ALA A 95 -11.21 29.64 -16.58
CA ALA A 95 -11.22 28.35 -17.28
C ALA A 95 -12.64 27.74 -17.36
N VAL A 96 -13.45 27.89 -16.30
CA VAL A 96 -14.86 27.47 -16.31
C VAL A 96 -15.70 28.34 -17.27
N ARG A 97 -15.44 29.65 -17.36
CA ARG A 97 -16.09 30.54 -18.35
C ARG A 97 -15.73 30.19 -19.78
N ASP A 98 -14.48 29.83 -20.05
CA ASP A 98 -14.02 29.47 -21.39
C ASP A 98 -14.70 28.15 -21.84
N ALA A 99 -14.77 27.15 -20.97
CA ALA A 99 -15.56 25.94 -21.21
C ALA A 99 -17.07 26.25 -21.36
N GLY A 100 -17.59 27.18 -20.55
CA GLY A 100 -18.96 27.67 -20.64
C GLY A 100 -19.27 28.36 -21.97
N TYR A 101 -18.32 29.11 -22.53
CA TYR A 101 -18.47 29.73 -23.84
C TYR A 101 -18.62 28.68 -24.94
N GLU A 102 -17.80 27.63 -24.94
CA GLU A 102 -17.94 26.49 -25.87
C GLU A 102 -19.30 25.78 -25.72
N ILE A 103 -19.79 25.58 -24.49
CA ILE A 103 -21.14 25.04 -24.24
C ILE A 103 -22.20 25.95 -24.88
N SER A 104 -22.09 27.28 -24.72
CA SER A 104 -23.05 28.25 -25.28
C SER A 104 -23.09 28.25 -26.82
N LEU A 105 -21.96 27.92 -27.47
CA LEU A 105 -21.86 27.72 -28.92
C LEU A 105 -22.48 26.39 -29.39
N GLY A 106 -22.88 25.51 -28.47
CA GLY A 106 -23.46 24.20 -28.77
C GLY A 106 -22.44 23.12 -29.06
N LEU A 107 -21.20 23.24 -28.53
CA LEU A 107 -20.13 22.26 -28.73
C LEU A 107 -20.23 21.03 -27.79
N MET A 108 -21.32 20.90 -27.03
CA MET A 108 -21.65 19.69 -26.28
C MET A 108 -22.14 18.54 -27.19
N PRO A 109 -21.62 17.31 -27.04
CA PRO A 109 -22.13 16.14 -27.74
C PRO A 109 -23.62 15.88 -27.47
N LYS A 110 -24.41 15.74 -28.54
CA LYS A 110 -25.86 15.52 -28.44
C LYS A 110 -26.25 14.21 -27.73
N SER A 111 -25.37 13.22 -27.73
CA SER A 111 -25.56 11.91 -27.09
C SER A 111 -25.60 11.97 -25.55
N ILE A 112 -24.99 13.00 -24.95
CA ILE A 112 -25.03 13.24 -23.50
C ILE A 112 -26.41 13.76 -23.05
N GLY A 113 -27.10 14.46 -23.96
CA GLY A 113 -28.34 15.18 -23.66
C GLY A 113 -28.13 16.36 -22.69
N PRO A 114 -29.22 16.91 -22.12
CA PRO A 114 -29.15 18.06 -21.23
C PRO A 114 -28.45 17.72 -19.91
N LEU A 115 -27.47 18.54 -19.49
CA LEU A 115 -26.75 18.35 -18.24
C LEU A 115 -27.51 18.97 -17.06
N THR A 116 -27.67 18.18 -15.99
CA THR A 116 -28.41 18.55 -14.77
C THR A 116 -27.53 18.39 -13.53
N PHE A 117 -27.41 19.47 -12.77
CA PHE A 117 -26.59 19.58 -11.56
C PHE A 117 -27.51 19.79 -10.35
N VAL A 118 -27.34 18.97 -9.31
CA VAL A 118 -28.18 19.01 -8.10
C VAL A 118 -27.32 19.36 -6.89
N PHE A 119 -27.56 20.53 -6.32
CA PHE A 119 -26.87 21.00 -5.12
C PHE A 119 -27.72 20.67 -3.89
N THR A 120 -27.19 19.92 -2.91
CA THR A 120 -27.93 19.59 -1.69
C THR A 120 -27.56 20.53 -0.54
N GLY A 121 -28.59 21.01 0.17
CA GLY A 121 -28.42 22.03 1.21
C GLY A 121 -28.38 23.46 0.68
N THR A 122 -28.60 24.42 1.58
CA THR A 122 -28.72 25.87 1.29
C THR A 122 -27.66 26.71 2.02
N GLY A 123 -26.68 26.06 2.66
CA GLY A 123 -25.58 26.71 3.40
C GLY A 123 -24.44 27.22 2.51
N ASN A 124 -23.37 27.72 3.14
CA ASN A 124 -22.22 28.32 2.45
C ASN A 124 -21.54 27.35 1.48
N VAL A 125 -21.40 26.07 1.85
CA VAL A 125 -20.96 24.97 0.96
C VAL A 125 -21.69 24.98 -0.38
N SER A 126 -23.02 24.96 -0.33
CA SER A 126 -23.85 24.93 -1.53
C SER A 126 -23.71 26.21 -2.35
N LYS A 127 -23.60 27.38 -1.69
CA LYS A 127 -23.40 28.68 -2.34
C LYS A 127 -22.05 28.78 -3.06
N GLY A 128 -20.94 28.35 -2.45
CA GLY A 128 -19.62 28.36 -3.10
C GLY A 128 -19.58 27.45 -4.33
N ALA A 129 -20.20 26.27 -4.28
CA ALA A 129 -20.33 25.43 -5.47
C ALA A 129 -21.20 26.10 -6.56
N GLN A 130 -22.27 26.81 -6.16
CA GLN A 130 -23.10 27.59 -7.09
C GLN A 130 -22.36 28.79 -7.69
N GLU A 131 -21.47 29.48 -6.96
CA GLU A 131 -20.65 30.59 -7.48
C GLU A 131 -19.81 30.15 -8.69
N MET A 132 -19.19 28.97 -8.61
CA MET A 132 -18.46 28.40 -9.73
C MET A 132 -19.39 27.87 -10.83
N PHE A 133 -20.55 27.31 -10.48
CA PHE A 133 -21.56 26.88 -11.47
C PHE A 133 -22.11 28.05 -12.29
N ASN A 134 -22.30 29.22 -11.67
CA ASN A 134 -22.73 30.46 -12.32
C ASN A 134 -21.73 31.03 -13.35
N ALA A 135 -20.52 30.46 -13.43
CA ALA A 135 -19.56 30.78 -14.48
C ALA A 135 -19.84 30.04 -15.81
N LEU A 136 -20.65 28.97 -15.78
CA LEU A 136 -21.18 28.28 -16.95
C LEU A 136 -22.45 29.00 -17.48
N PRO A 137 -22.87 28.77 -18.73
CA PRO A 137 -24.19 29.19 -19.20
C PRO A 137 -25.26 28.35 -18.49
N CYS A 138 -25.70 28.79 -17.31
CA CYS A 138 -26.58 28.02 -16.44
C CYS A 138 -28.01 28.57 -16.36
N GLU A 139 -28.97 27.68 -16.10
CA GLU A 139 -30.34 28.01 -15.73
C GLU A 139 -30.72 27.25 -14.46
N PHE A 140 -31.19 27.95 -13.43
CA PHE A 140 -31.73 27.30 -12.23
C PHE A 140 -33.22 27.00 -12.41
N VAL A 141 -33.62 25.79 -12.04
CA VAL A 141 -34.99 25.28 -12.15
C VAL A 141 -35.45 24.67 -10.83
N GLU A 142 -36.76 24.63 -10.62
CA GLU A 142 -37.33 23.98 -9.45
C GLU A 142 -37.17 22.45 -9.52
N PRO A 143 -37.06 21.73 -8.38
CA PRO A 143 -36.76 20.29 -8.39
C PRO A 143 -37.77 19.42 -9.16
N HIS A 144 -39.03 19.88 -9.26
CA HIS A 144 -40.08 19.20 -10.01
C HIS A 144 -39.94 19.34 -11.54
N GLU A 145 -39.26 20.39 -12.01
CA GLU A 145 -38.98 20.65 -13.44
C GLU A 145 -37.77 19.84 -13.93
N LEU A 146 -36.91 19.35 -13.03
CA LEU A 146 -35.68 18.59 -13.34
C LEU A 146 -35.94 17.41 -14.30
N LYS A 147 -37.09 16.74 -14.14
CA LYS A 147 -37.55 15.64 -14.98
C LYS A 147 -37.84 16.05 -16.43
N GLU A 148 -38.31 17.28 -16.65
CA GLU A 148 -38.56 17.81 -17.98
C GLU A 148 -37.25 18.28 -18.62
N VAL A 149 -36.50 19.15 -17.94
CA VAL A 149 -35.25 19.69 -18.51
C VAL A 149 -34.18 18.63 -18.77
N SER A 150 -34.12 17.56 -17.97
CA SER A 150 -33.22 16.41 -18.22
C SER A 150 -33.48 15.67 -19.54
N ARG A 151 -34.63 15.93 -20.19
CA ARG A 151 -35.09 15.30 -21.44
C ARG A 151 -35.16 16.29 -22.60
N THR A 152 -35.69 17.49 -22.38
CA THR A 152 -36.01 18.47 -23.44
C THR A 152 -35.21 19.77 -23.36
N GLY A 153 -34.30 19.89 -22.40
CA GLY A 153 -33.46 21.08 -22.23
C GLY A 153 -32.62 21.42 -23.46
N ASP A 154 -32.45 22.72 -23.71
CA ASP A 154 -31.43 23.25 -24.62
C ASP A 154 -30.03 22.79 -24.18
N LEU A 155 -29.25 22.26 -25.13
CA LEU A 155 -27.90 21.74 -24.92
C LEU A 155 -26.83 22.85 -24.84
N ARG A 156 -27.20 24.10 -25.12
CA ARG A 156 -26.33 25.27 -25.02
C ARG A 156 -26.23 25.85 -23.60
N LYS A 157 -26.89 25.20 -22.63
CA LYS A 157 -26.87 25.58 -21.22
C LYS A 157 -26.89 24.35 -20.31
N VAL A 158 -26.47 24.54 -19.07
CA VAL A 158 -26.52 23.54 -17.99
C VAL A 158 -27.62 23.89 -17.00
N TYR A 159 -28.30 22.91 -16.43
CA TYR A 159 -29.43 23.14 -15.51
C TYR A 159 -28.99 22.88 -14.08
N GLY A 160 -29.27 23.82 -13.18
CA GLY A 160 -29.03 23.69 -11.74
C GLY A 160 -30.33 23.55 -10.96
N THR A 161 -30.32 22.80 -9.87
CA THR A 161 -31.41 22.86 -8.88
C THR A 161 -30.82 22.76 -7.47
N VAL A 162 -31.38 23.51 -6.53
CA VAL A 162 -30.92 23.56 -5.13
C VAL A 162 -31.97 22.89 -4.25
N LEU A 163 -31.58 21.82 -3.55
CA LEU A 163 -32.46 21.06 -2.68
C LEU A 163 -32.41 21.53 -1.23
N SER A 164 -33.56 21.99 -0.76
CA SER A 164 -33.90 22.17 0.64
C SER A 164 -34.48 20.88 1.24
N ARG A 165 -34.34 20.71 2.57
CA ARG A 165 -34.84 19.55 3.32
C ARG A 165 -36.28 19.15 2.94
N HIS A 166 -37.19 20.12 2.88
CA HIS A 166 -38.62 19.91 2.60
C HIS A 166 -38.94 19.36 1.19
N GLN A 167 -38.00 19.41 0.25
CA GLN A 167 -38.20 18.93 -1.13
C GLN A 167 -37.87 17.44 -1.28
N HIS A 168 -37.05 16.86 -0.39
CA HIS A 168 -36.66 15.45 -0.46
C HIS A 168 -36.92 14.63 0.81
N LEU A 169 -37.02 15.25 1.99
CA LEU A 169 -37.35 14.58 3.25
C LEU A 169 -38.85 14.58 3.50
N VAL A 170 -39.39 13.43 3.90
CA VAL A 170 -40.81 13.27 4.26
C VAL A 170 -40.98 12.32 5.45
N ARG A 171 -42.00 12.56 6.26
CA ARG A 171 -42.40 11.66 7.36
C ARG A 171 -42.91 10.35 6.77
N LYS A 172 -42.49 9.22 7.36
CA LYS A 172 -42.80 7.85 6.90
C LYS A 172 -44.29 7.49 6.90
N THR A 173 -45.13 8.23 7.63
CA THR A 173 -46.57 7.92 7.82
C THR A 173 -47.49 8.58 6.81
N ASP A 174 -47.22 9.84 6.43
CA ASP A 174 -48.15 10.69 5.67
C ASP A 174 -47.50 11.44 4.50
N GLY A 175 -46.17 11.39 4.37
CA GLY A 175 -45.44 12.07 3.29
C GLY A 175 -45.23 13.58 3.50
N VAL A 176 -45.53 14.13 4.68
CA VAL A 176 -45.38 15.56 4.99
C VAL A 176 -44.00 15.87 5.58
N TYR A 177 -43.51 17.11 5.40
CA TYR A 177 -42.30 17.60 6.06
C TYR A 177 -42.64 18.64 7.15
N ASP A 178 -42.28 18.36 8.40
CA ASP A 178 -42.28 19.33 9.50
C ASP A 178 -40.83 19.57 9.97
N PRO A 179 -40.28 20.80 9.87
CA PRO A 179 -38.90 21.07 10.27
C PRO A 179 -38.67 20.94 11.79
N VAL A 180 -39.64 21.33 12.62
CA VAL A 180 -39.50 21.36 14.09
C VAL A 180 -39.60 19.95 14.67
N GLU A 181 -40.39 19.08 14.04
CA GLU A 181 -40.38 17.65 14.36
C GLU A 181 -39.12 16.98 13.82
N TYR A 182 -38.69 17.25 12.58
CA TYR A 182 -37.48 16.66 12.00
C TYR A 182 -36.24 16.93 12.85
N ASP A 183 -36.05 18.16 13.34
CA ASP A 183 -34.90 18.52 14.19
C ASP A 183 -34.92 17.85 15.58
N LYS A 184 -36.02 17.19 15.97
CA LYS A 184 -36.16 16.45 17.24
C LYS A 184 -36.24 14.93 17.06
N HIS A 185 -36.83 14.49 15.95
CA HIS A 185 -37.20 13.11 15.64
C HIS A 185 -36.88 12.75 14.17
N PRO A 186 -35.61 12.89 13.73
CA PRO A 186 -35.23 12.61 12.35
C PRO A 186 -35.46 11.14 11.96
N GLU A 187 -35.52 10.23 12.91
CA GLU A 187 -35.82 8.80 12.72
C GLU A 187 -37.21 8.54 12.13
N LEU A 188 -38.15 9.49 12.25
CA LEU A 188 -39.51 9.40 11.68
C LEU A 188 -39.54 9.71 10.17
N TYR A 189 -38.43 10.19 9.62
CA TYR A 189 -38.32 10.70 8.25
C TYR A 189 -37.56 9.74 7.33
N THR A 190 -37.80 9.88 6.02
CA THR A 190 -37.08 9.19 4.95
C THR A 190 -36.82 10.15 3.78
N SER A 191 -35.76 9.90 3.03
CA SER A 191 -35.45 10.65 1.80
C SER A 191 -36.15 10.00 0.60
N ARG A 192 -36.75 10.82 -0.28
CA ARG A 192 -37.25 10.43 -1.61
C ARG A 192 -36.29 10.80 -2.75
N PHE A 193 -35.11 11.33 -2.42
CA PHE A 193 -34.12 11.80 -3.37
C PHE A 193 -33.80 10.77 -4.46
N ASN A 194 -33.66 9.49 -4.08
CA ASN A 194 -33.44 8.34 -4.96
C ASN A 194 -34.47 8.16 -6.08
N ASN A 195 -35.73 8.58 -5.87
CA ASN A 195 -36.83 8.37 -6.83
C ASN A 195 -37.22 9.67 -7.55
N ASP A 196 -37.31 10.77 -6.80
CA ASP A 196 -37.88 12.02 -7.30
C ASP A 196 -36.84 12.88 -8.02
N ILE A 197 -35.55 12.78 -7.65
CA ILE A 197 -34.49 13.69 -8.12
C ILE A 197 -33.32 12.97 -8.80
N ALA A 198 -32.69 12.01 -8.11
CA ALA A 198 -31.47 11.33 -8.56
C ALA A 198 -31.56 10.71 -9.98
N PRO A 199 -32.69 10.13 -10.44
CA PRO A 199 -32.80 9.59 -11.79
C PRO A 199 -32.70 10.63 -12.91
N TYR A 200 -32.86 11.92 -12.58
CA TYR A 200 -32.82 13.05 -13.50
C TYR A 200 -31.57 13.91 -13.30
N ALA A 201 -30.71 13.59 -12.33
CA ALA A 201 -29.45 14.26 -12.04
C ALA A 201 -28.31 13.70 -12.91
N THR A 202 -27.44 14.57 -13.42
CA THR A 202 -26.20 14.18 -14.10
C THR A 202 -25.01 14.24 -13.17
N CYS A 203 -24.94 15.30 -12.35
CA CYS A 203 -24.00 15.44 -11.26
C CYS A 203 -24.73 15.85 -9.98
N VAL A 204 -24.39 15.21 -8.85
CA VAL A 204 -24.86 15.63 -7.52
C VAL A 204 -23.70 16.27 -6.77
N ILE A 205 -23.95 17.45 -6.21
CA ILE A 205 -23.02 18.20 -5.38
C ILE A 205 -23.60 18.16 -3.98
N ASN A 206 -23.10 17.21 -3.18
CA ASN A 206 -23.64 16.94 -1.87
C ASN A 206 -22.99 17.86 -0.82
N GLY A 207 -23.82 18.67 -0.17
CA GLY A 207 -23.39 19.66 0.83
C GLY A 207 -24.25 19.64 2.10
N ILE A 208 -24.94 18.53 2.37
CA ILE A 208 -25.72 18.37 3.60
C ILE A 208 -24.85 17.88 4.76
N TYR A 209 -25.13 18.44 5.94
CA TYR A 209 -24.75 17.84 7.21
C TYR A 209 -25.60 16.60 7.48
N TRP A 210 -24.98 15.53 7.97
CA TRP A 210 -25.63 14.25 8.25
C TRP A 210 -25.19 13.70 9.61
N GLU A 211 -26.14 13.12 10.34
CA GLU A 211 -25.90 12.41 11.61
C GLU A 211 -26.47 11.00 11.54
N GLN A 212 -25.98 10.10 12.38
CA GLN A 212 -26.32 8.66 12.38
C GLN A 212 -27.83 8.36 12.49
N ASN A 213 -28.62 9.25 13.11
CA ASN A 213 -30.07 9.10 13.26
C ASN A 213 -30.88 9.75 12.11
N THR A 214 -30.22 10.41 11.16
CA THR A 214 -30.86 11.10 10.03
C THR A 214 -30.90 10.21 8.78
N PRO A 215 -31.97 10.29 7.96
CA PRO A 215 -32.06 9.49 6.74
C PRO A 215 -30.94 9.82 5.76
N ARG A 216 -30.27 8.78 5.24
CA ARG A 216 -29.27 8.92 4.17
C ARG A 216 -29.89 9.50 2.90
N LEU A 217 -29.07 10.14 2.07
CA LEU A 217 -29.49 10.69 0.77
C LEU A 217 -29.59 9.60 -0.31
N LEU A 218 -28.58 8.72 -0.37
CA LEU A 218 -28.54 7.53 -1.23
C LEU A 218 -27.98 6.33 -0.47
N SER A 219 -28.65 5.18 -0.58
CA SER A 219 -28.16 3.88 -0.11
C SER A 219 -27.43 3.10 -1.22
N ARG A 220 -26.69 2.05 -0.85
CA ARG A 220 -26.10 1.07 -1.79
C ARG A 220 -27.16 0.45 -2.72
N GLN A 221 -28.36 0.21 -2.20
CA GLN A 221 -29.50 -0.32 -2.96
C GLN A 221 -30.12 0.71 -3.92
N ASP A 222 -29.99 2.01 -3.63
CA ASP A 222 -30.43 3.06 -4.55
C ASP A 222 -29.43 3.23 -5.69
N ALA A 223 -28.13 3.16 -5.39
CA ALA A 223 -27.08 3.21 -6.42
C ALA A 223 -27.25 2.09 -7.46
N GLN A 224 -27.50 0.84 -7.05
CA GLN A 224 -27.78 -0.27 -7.97
C GLN A 224 -28.94 0.03 -8.94
N LYS A 225 -30.05 0.58 -8.42
CA LYS A 225 -31.22 0.93 -9.25
C LYS A 225 -30.94 2.11 -10.20
N LEU A 226 -30.13 3.07 -9.76
CA LEU A 226 -29.80 4.29 -10.53
C LEU A 226 -28.74 4.02 -11.62
N LEU A 227 -27.84 3.07 -11.39
CA LEU A 227 -26.72 2.75 -12.28
C LEU A 227 -26.98 1.51 -13.16
N THR A 228 -28.14 0.85 -13.02
CA THR A 228 -28.59 -0.21 -13.94
C THR A 228 -28.56 0.31 -15.38
N PRO A 229 -27.77 -0.30 -16.30
CA PRO A 229 -27.60 0.23 -17.64
C PRO A 229 -28.90 0.33 -18.44
N LEU A 230 -29.11 1.47 -19.10
CA LEU A 230 -30.19 1.63 -20.07
C LEU A 230 -29.97 0.71 -21.27
N GLN A 231 -31.04 0.08 -21.78
CA GLN A 231 -30.91 -0.69 -23.03
C GLN A 231 -30.60 0.27 -24.18
N PRO A 232 -29.54 0.01 -24.99
CA PRO A 232 -29.11 0.93 -26.02
C PRO A 232 -30.22 1.13 -27.06
N SER A 233 -30.49 2.39 -27.37
CA SER A 233 -31.48 2.75 -28.38
C SER A 233 -31.08 2.20 -29.74
N PRO A 234 -32.02 1.64 -30.55
CA PRO A 234 -31.74 1.30 -31.94
C PRO A 234 -31.46 2.53 -32.83
N ALA A 235 -31.51 3.75 -32.28
CA ALA A 235 -31.08 5.00 -32.91
C ALA A 235 -29.65 5.45 -32.51
N ALA A 236 -28.91 4.66 -31.72
CA ALA A 236 -27.52 4.94 -31.38
C ALA A 236 -26.68 5.16 -32.65
N THR A 237 -26.07 6.34 -32.77
CA THR A 237 -25.32 6.72 -33.97
C THR A 237 -23.89 6.19 -33.86
N GLU A 238 -23.41 5.54 -34.92
CA GLU A 238 -22.05 4.99 -34.98
C GLU A 238 -21.01 6.10 -34.71
N GLY A 239 -20.20 5.92 -33.65
CA GLY A 239 -19.25 6.93 -33.17
C GLY A 239 -19.77 7.91 -32.10
N CYS A 240 -21.01 7.77 -31.63
CA CYS A 240 -21.60 8.56 -30.54
C CYS A 240 -22.39 7.66 -29.58
N PRO A 241 -21.75 7.00 -28.60
CA PRO A 241 -22.44 6.11 -27.65
C PRO A 241 -23.46 6.87 -26.79
N GLU A 242 -24.51 6.19 -26.32
CA GLU A 242 -25.39 6.73 -25.29
C GLU A 242 -24.76 6.53 -23.90
N LEU A 243 -25.02 7.44 -22.95
CA LEU A 243 -24.55 7.28 -21.58
C LEU A 243 -25.20 6.04 -20.92
N PRO A 244 -24.45 5.22 -20.16
CA PRO A 244 -25.00 3.99 -19.55
C PRO A 244 -26.12 4.27 -18.55
N HIS A 245 -26.03 5.39 -17.83
CA HIS A 245 -27.00 5.89 -16.85
C HIS A 245 -26.91 7.42 -16.79
N LYS A 246 -27.99 8.09 -16.34
CA LYS A 246 -28.04 9.56 -16.32
C LYS A 246 -27.08 10.17 -15.29
N LEU A 247 -26.99 9.56 -14.12
CA LEU A 247 -26.15 10.02 -13.01
C LEU A 247 -24.70 9.60 -13.26
N VAL A 248 -23.84 10.54 -13.65
CA VAL A 248 -22.44 10.29 -14.05
C VAL A 248 -21.47 10.49 -12.88
N ALA A 249 -21.76 11.45 -11.98
CA ALA A 249 -20.85 11.82 -10.91
C ALA A 249 -21.53 12.29 -9.61
N ILE A 250 -20.85 12.10 -8.47
CA ILE A 250 -21.16 12.72 -7.16
C ILE A 250 -19.90 13.41 -6.65
N CYS A 251 -19.99 14.71 -6.38
CA CYS A 251 -19.03 15.43 -5.53
C CYS A 251 -19.60 15.52 -4.12
N ASP A 252 -19.01 14.83 -3.15
CA ASP A 252 -19.51 14.77 -1.78
C ASP A 252 -18.74 15.71 -0.86
N ILE A 253 -19.11 17.00 -0.85
CA ILE A 253 -18.37 18.08 -0.16
C ILE A 253 -18.25 17.82 1.34
N SER A 254 -19.19 17.09 1.94
CA SER A 254 -19.14 16.75 3.36
C SER A 254 -17.97 15.81 3.69
N ALA A 255 -17.60 14.91 2.77
CA ALA A 255 -16.58 13.86 2.97
C ALA A 255 -16.79 13.03 4.26
N ASP A 256 -18.05 12.74 4.60
CA ASP A 256 -18.40 11.85 5.70
C ASP A 256 -18.34 10.37 5.27
N THR A 257 -17.28 9.66 5.69
CA THR A 257 -17.17 8.20 5.48
C THR A 257 -18.39 7.46 5.98
N GLU A 258 -19.03 6.67 5.10
CA GLU A 258 -20.34 6.03 5.33
C GLU A 258 -21.40 7.00 5.89
N GLY A 259 -21.42 8.25 5.39
CA GLY A 259 -22.34 9.31 5.80
C GLY A 259 -23.62 9.38 4.98
N SER A 260 -23.97 10.57 4.48
CA SER A 260 -25.21 10.75 3.70
C SER A 260 -25.23 9.98 2.37
N ILE A 261 -24.06 9.66 1.80
CA ILE A 261 -23.87 8.74 0.69
C ILE A 261 -23.31 7.43 1.24
N GLU A 262 -24.13 6.37 1.34
CA GLU A 262 -23.78 5.15 2.08
C GLU A 262 -22.53 4.41 1.56
N PHE A 263 -22.27 4.51 0.26
CA PHE A 263 -21.23 3.78 -0.43
C PHE A 263 -19.89 4.53 -0.52
N MET A 264 -19.80 5.73 0.07
CA MET A 264 -18.53 6.45 0.17
C MET A 264 -17.76 5.91 1.39
N THR A 265 -16.96 4.86 1.17
CA THR A 265 -16.21 4.17 2.25
C THR A 265 -14.87 4.82 2.58
N GLU A 266 -14.30 5.61 1.66
CA GLU A 266 -13.03 6.30 1.83
C GLU A 266 -13.08 7.67 1.15
N CYS A 267 -12.36 8.64 1.72
CA CYS A 267 -12.24 9.99 1.18
C CYS A 267 -11.09 10.05 0.16
N THR A 268 -11.35 10.57 -1.03
CA THR A 268 -10.32 10.84 -2.05
C THR A 268 -9.30 11.87 -1.54
N THR A 269 -8.10 11.94 -2.11
CA THR A 269 -7.05 12.90 -1.72
C THR A 269 -6.83 13.97 -2.79
N ILE A 270 -5.92 14.93 -2.57
CA ILE A 270 -5.56 15.91 -3.63
C ILE A 270 -4.82 15.21 -4.79
N ASP A 271 -3.98 14.21 -4.47
CA ASP A 271 -3.19 13.44 -5.43
C ASP A 271 -4.03 12.39 -6.18
N SER A 272 -5.05 11.83 -5.52
CA SER A 272 -6.03 10.89 -6.08
C SER A 272 -7.44 11.42 -5.84
N PRO A 273 -7.88 12.43 -6.62
CA PRO A 273 -9.10 13.22 -6.37
C PRO A 273 -10.40 12.55 -6.79
N PHE A 274 -10.31 11.45 -7.55
CA PHE A 274 -11.46 10.71 -8.04
C PHE A 274 -11.29 9.23 -7.77
N CYS A 275 -12.39 8.56 -7.46
CA CYS A 275 -12.50 7.12 -7.56
C CYS A 275 -13.83 6.77 -8.24
N MET A 276 -13.90 5.60 -8.85
CA MET A 276 -15.13 5.06 -9.43
C MET A 276 -15.77 4.08 -8.46
N TYR A 277 -17.09 4.16 -8.29
CA TYR A 277 -17.87 3.20 -7.52
C TYR A 277 -18.73 2.34 -8.45
N ASP A 278 -18.46 1.03 -8.45
CA ASP A 278 -19.29 0.00 -9.07
C ASP A 278 -20.38 -0.43 -8.06
N ALA A 279 -21.64 -0.16 -8.38
CA ALA A 279 -22.76 -0.51 -7.50
C ALA A 279 -23.17 -1.99 -7.56
N ASP A 280 -22.87 -2.71 -8.63
CA ASP A 280 -23.20 -4.13 -8.76
C ASP A 280 -22.22 -4.98 -7.94
N GLN A 281 -20.92 -4.64 -8.00
CA GLN A 281 -19.87 -5.33 -7.24
C GLN A 281 -19.63 -4.73 -5.85
N HIS A 282 -20.09 -3.51 -5.59
CA HIS A 282 -19.78 -2.70 -4.41
C HIS A 282 -18.27 -2.42 -4.22
N ILE A 283 -17.52 -2.34 -5.32
CA ILE A 283 -16.06 -2.11 -5.34
C ILE A 283 -15.79 -0.63 -5.70
N ILE A 284 -14.73 -0.08 -5.12
CA ILE A 284 -14.15 1.21 -5.50
C ILE A 284 -12.83 0.96 -6.24
N HIS A 285 -12.58 1.69 -7.33
CA HIS A 285 -11.31 1.63 -8.07
C HIS A 285 -10.87 2.99 -8.62
N ASP A 286 -9.56 3.18 -8.81
CA ASP A 286 -8.97 4.49 -9.17
C ASP A 286 -9.06 4.83 -10.67
N SER A 287 -9.33 3.84 -11.53
CA SER A 287 -9.56 4.11 -12.96
C SER A 287 -10.90 4.82 -13.17
N VAL A 288 -10.94 5.83 -14.05
CA VAL A 288 -12.17 6.53 -14.48
C VAL A 288 -12.93 5.79 -15.59
N GLU A 289 -12.41 4.66 -16.08
CA GLU A 289 -13.02 3.79 -17.07
C GLU A 289 -14.02 2.80 -16.45
N GLY A 290 -14.78 2.07 -17.27
CA GLY A 290 -15.70 1.03 -16.79
C GLY A 290 -17.10 1.52 -16.36
N LEU A 291 -17.89 0.61 -15.81
CA LEU A 291 -19.25 0.89 -15.30
C LEU A 291 -19.21 1.59 -13.94
N GLY A 292 -20.32 2.22 -13.55
CA GLY A 292 -20.45 2.88 -12.25
C GLY A 292 -20.31 4.40 -12.30
N ILE A 293 -20.15 5.00 -11.13
CA ILE A 293 -20.24 6.45 -10.90
C ILE A 293 -18.92 7.07 -10.43
N LEU A 294 -18.61 8.27 -10.94
CA LEU A 294 -17.43 9.03 -10.52
C LEU A 294 -17.68 9.71 -9.17
N MET A 295 -16.86 9.39 -8.17
CA MET A 295 -16.90 9.95 -6.83
C MET A 295 -15.76 10.94 -6.61
N CYS A 296 -16.04 12.08 -5.95
CA CYS A 296 -15.05 13.07 -5.53
C CYS A 296 -15.36 13.51 -4.08
N SER A 297 -14.54 13.06 -3.12
CA SER A 297 -14.75 13.18 -1.66
C SER A 297 -13.54 13.80 -0.93
N ILE A 298 -12.86 14.80 -1.52
CA ILE A 298 -11.56 15.31 -1.02
C ILE A 298 -11.68 15.99 0.36
N ASP A 299 -10.99 15.45 1.35
CA ASP A 299 -11.07 15.84 2.77
C ASP A 299 -10.37 17.17 3.11
N ASN A 300 -9.21 17.46 2.51
CA ASN A 300 -8.41 18.66 2.80
C ASN A 300 -8.51 19.72 1.69
N LEU A 301 -9.65 20.40 1.62
CA LEU A 301 -9.97 21.37 0.58
C LEU A 301 -9.30 22.75 0.68
N PRO A 302 -9.13 23.36 1.87
CA PRO A 302 -8.52 24.68 1.98
C PRO A 302 -7.10 24.72 1.37
N ALA A 303 -6.40 23.59 1.35
CA ALA A 303 -5.08 23.45 0.73
C ALA A 303 -5.06 23.63 -0.80
N GLN A 304 -6.21 23.57 -1.49
CA GLN A 304 -6.28 23.72 -2.97
C GLN A 304 -6.46 25.16 -3.44
N LEU A 305 -6.98 26.05 -2.59
CA LEU A 305 -7.02 27.52 -2.82
C LEU A 305 -6.53 28.22 -1.52
N PRO A 306 -5.25 28.01 -1.13
CA PRO A 306 -4.79 28.29 0.22
C PRO A 306 -4.67 29.78 0.54
N ILE A 307 -4.52 30.65 -0.45
CA ILE A 307 -4.49 32.10 -0.24
C ILE A 307 -5.89 32.56 0.14
N GLU A 308 -6.88 32.29 -0.71
CA GLU A 308 -8.26 32.75 -0.49
C GLU A 308 -8.92 32.13 0.74
N SER A 309 -8.68 30.84 1.02
CA SER A 309 -9.18 30.24 2.26
C SER A 309 -8.48 30.81 3.51
N THR A 310 -7.21 31.21 3.42
CA THR A 310 -6.52 31.88 4.55
C THR A 310 -7.01 33.32 4.73
N GLU A 311 -7.19 34.08 3.65
CA GLU A 311 -7.71 35.44 3.68
C GLU A 311 -9.16 35.46 4.19
N CYS A 312 -10.03 34.61 3.64
CA CYS A 312 -11.43 34.50 4.04
C CYS A 312 -11.58 34.06 5.51
N PHE A 313 -10.85 33.02 5.94
CA PHE A 313 -10.85 32.60 7.34
C PHE A 313 -10.27 33.69 8.26
N GLY A 314 -9.21 34.37 7.82
CA GLY A 314 -8.58 35.49 8.53
C GLY A 314 -9.57 36.64 8.75
N ASP A 315 -10.25 37.10 7.70
CA ASP A 315 -11.24 38.19 7.75
C ASP A 315 -12.46 37.83 8.63
N MET A 316 -12.88 36.56 8.63
CA MET A 316 -13.95 36.07 9.50
C MET A 316 -13.52 35.94 10.97
N LEU A 317 -12.26 35.62 11.23
CA LEU A 317 -11.71 35.50 12.58
C LEU A 317 -11.33 36.87 13.18
N PHE A 318 -10.87 37.81 12.35
CA PHE A 318 -10.30 39.09 12.78
C PHE A 318 -11.18 39.90 13.75
N PRO A 319 -12.51 40.02 13.58
CA PRO A 319 -13.37 40.74 14.53
C PRO A 319 -13.35 40.17 15.95
N TYR A 320 -13.00 38.89 16.12
CA TYR A 320 -12.98 38.20 17.41
C TYR A 320 -11.59 38.19 18.07
N ILE A 321 -10.53 38.58 17.34
CA ILE A 321 -9.16 38.58 17.86
C ILE A 321 -9.00 39.50 19.07
N GLU A 322 -9.69 40.64 19.11
CA GLU A 322 -9.64 41.56 20.26
C GLU A 322 -10.25 40.91 21.53
N GLU A 323 -11.41 40.25 21.40
CA GLU A 323 -12.03 39.49 22.50
C GLU A 323 -11.11 38.36 23.00
N MET A 324 -10.40 37.69 22.08
CA MET A 324 -9.46 36.60 22.40
C MET A 324 -8.17 37.13 23.06
N LEU A 325 -7.62 38.27 22.62
CA LEU A 325 -6.40 38.86 23.17
C LEU A 325 -6.61 39.48 24.56
N LEU A 326 -7.81 39.96 24.85
CA LEU A 326 -8.20 40.50 26.16
C LEU A 326 -8.68 39.43 27.15
N SER A 327 -8.66 38.15 26.76
CA SER A 327 -9.05 37.03 27.63
C SER A 327 -8.09 36.83 28.81
N ASP A 328 -8.65 36.48 29.97
CA ASP A 328 -7.89 35.90 31.09
C ASP A 328 -8.45 34.51 31.41
N ALA A 329 -7.65 33.48 31.18
CA ALA A 329 -7.99 32.09 31.46
C ALA A 329 -8.00 31.73 32.96
N SER A 330 -7.52 32.64 33.81
CA SER A 330 -7.58 32.51 35.28
C SER A 330 -8.99 32.78 35.81
N GLU A 331 -9.73 33.67 35.14
CA GLU A 331 -11.08 34.08 35.49
C GLU A 331 -12.15 33.11 34.95
N PRO A 332 -13.33 32.99 35.59
CA PRO A 332 -14.45 32.19 35.06
C PRO A 332 -14.97 32.67 33.70
N LEU A 333 -15.46 31.75 32.87
CA LEU A 333 -16.05 32.10 31.56
C LEU A 333 -17.27 33.04 31.69
N GLU A 334 -17.95 32.99 32.83
CA GLU A 334 -19.12 33.81 33.15
C GLU A 334 -18.77 35.25 33.54
N SER A 335 -17.54 35.54 34.02
CA SER A 335 -17.08 36.91 34.27
C SER A 335 -16.52 37.59 33.01
N GLN A 336 -16.24 36.80 31.96
CA GLN A 336 -15.70 37.29 30.69
C GLN A 336 -16.79 37.81 29.74
N ASN A 337 -16.55 39.02 29.19
CA ASN A 337 -17.49 39.71 28.29
C ASN A 337 -17.31 39.30 26.82
N TYR A 338 -17.36 38.00 26.54
CA TYR A 338 -17.30 37.49 25.16
C TYR A 338 -18.64 37.60 24.43
N SER A 339 -18.56 37.82 23.12
CA SER A 339 -19.65 37.59 22.19
C SER A 339 -20.15 36.13 22.26
N PRO A 340 -21.40 35.84 21.84
CA PRO A 340 -21.90 34.48 21.78
C PRO A 340 -21.04 33.55 20.93
N VAL A 341 -20.41 34.06 19.86
CA VAL A 341 -19.56 33.28 18.96
C VAL A 341 -18.28 32.81 19.67
N VAL A 342 -17.56 33.73 20.32
CA VAL A 342 -16.34 33.39 21.08
C VAL A 342 -16.70 32.52 22.29
N ARG A 343 -17.74 32.87 23.05
CA ARG A 343 -18.20 32.06 24.21
C ARG A 343 -18.56 30.64 23.81
N ASP A 344 -19.28 30.44 22.72
CA ASP A 344 -19.67 29.11 22.22
C ASP A 344 -18.50 28.33 21.59
N ALA A 345 -17.39 28.98 21.25
CA ALA A 345 -16.17 28.32 20.78
C ALA A 345 -15.28 27.82 21.95
N VAL A 346 -15.46 28.31 23.17
CA VAL A 346 -14.70 27.86 24.34
C VAL A 346 -15.17 26.47 24.78
N ILE A 347 -14.41 25.44 24.40
CA ILE A 347 -14.67 24.03 24.76
C ILE A 347 -14.44 23.79 26.27
N THR A 348 -13.40 24.39 26.84
CA THR A 348 -13.01 24.22 28.25
C THR A 348 -12.65 25.55 28.90
N SER A 349 -13.10 25.76 30.13
CA SER A 349 -12.68 26.90 30.98
C SER A 349 -12.31 26.39 32.37
N ASN A 350 -11.27 26.97 32.97
CA ASN A 350 -10.83 26.71 34.36
C ASN A 350 -10.71 25.20 34.69
N GLY A 351 -10.25 24.39 33.74
CA GLY A 351 -10.08 22.94 33.88
C GLY A 351 -11.33 22.07 33.70
N SER A 352 -12.49 22.65 33.34
CA SER A 352 -13.76 21.94 33.12
C SER A 352 -14.31 22.17 31.70
N LEU A 353 -15.14 21.23 31.22
CA LEU A 353 -15.91 21.40 29.98
C LEU A 353 -17.06 22.38 30.20
N THR A 354 -17.24 23.33 29.28
CA THR A 354 -18.36 24.27 29.30
C THR A 354 -19.67 23.58 28.93
N ASP A 355 -20.83 24.16 29.26
CA ASP A 355 -22.14 23.49 29.16
C ASP A 355 -22.42 22.88 27.80
N LYS A 356 -22.12 23.60 26.72
CA LYS A 356 -22.31 23.17 25.32
C LYS A 356 -21.48 21.92 24.96
N TYR A 357 -20.37 21.69 25.66
CA TYR A 357 -19.43 20.60 25.39
C TYR A 357 -19.41 19.52 26.49
N LYS A 358 -20.30 19.58 27.49
CA LYS A 358 -20.46 18.49 28.49
C LYS A 358 -20.79 17.13 27.85
N TYR A 359 -21.35 17.09 26.64
CA TYR A 359 -21.51 15.85 25.88
C TYR A 359 -20.17 15.16 25.57
N ILE A 360 -19.05 15.90 25.46
CA ILE A 360 -17.71 15.32 25.28
C ILE A 360 -17.34 14.47 26.49
N GLN A 361 -17.72 14.88 27.71
CA GLN A 361 -17.52 14.04 28.90
C GLN A 361 -18.31 12.74 28.77
N LYS A 362 -19.57 12.79 28.32
CA LYS A 362 -20.37 11.59 28.06
C LYS A 362 -19.83 10.73 26.91
N LEU A 363 -19.22 11.32 25.88
CA LEU A 363 -18.53 10.59 24.80
C LEU A 363 -17.24 9.94 25.31
N ARG A 364 -16.48 10.62 26.17
CA ARG A 364 -15.32 10.05 26.87
C ARG A 364 -15.74 8.92 27.79
N GLU A 365 -16.75 9.11 28.62
CA GLU A 365 -17.33 8.08 29.49
C GLU A 365 -17.91 6.90 28.68
N ASN A 366 -18.60 7.15 27.56
CA ASN A 366 -19.07 6.07 26.68
C ASN A 366 -17.90 5.34 26.01
N ARG A 367 -16.85 6.06 25.59
CA ARG A 367 -15.63 5.46 25.04
C ARG A 367 -14.86 4.69 26.11
N GLU A 368 -14.76 5.21 27.32
CA GLU A 368 -14.16 4.58 28.50
C GLU A 368 -15.03 3.43 29.03
N TYR A 369 -16.34 3.44 28.80
CA TYR A 369 -17.27 2.35 29.08
C TYR A 369 -17.12 1.23 28.04
N MET A 370 -17.07 1.57 26.75
CA MET A 370 -16.73 0.62 25.67
C MET A 370 -15.32 0.06 25.84
N LEU A 371 -14.35 0.90 26.23
CA LEU A 371 -12.99 0.49 26.56
C LEU A 371 -12.95 -0.31 27.87
N SER A 372 -13.78 -0.05 28.88
CA SER A 372 -13.76 -0.83 30.13
C SER A 372 -14.49 -2.17 30.02
N LEU A 373 -15.56 -2.24 29.22
CA LEU A 373 -16.11 -3.48 28.65
C LEU A 373 -15.03 -4.28 27.87
N THR A 374 -13.96 -3.62 27.41
CA THR A 374 -12.79 -4.24 26.78
C THR A 374 -11.64 -4.52 27.78
N MET A 375 -11.40 -3.65 28.77
CA MET A 375 -10.30 -3.74 29.75
C MET A 375 -10.47 -4.92 30.71
N ASP A 376 -11.70 -5.38 30.95
CA ASP A 376 -11.97 -6.59 31.73
C ASP A 376 -11.42 -7.87 31.06
N LYS A 377 -10.80 -7.74 29.87
CA LYS A 377 -10.02 -8.77 29.18
C LYS A 377 -8.68 -8.26 28.64
N LYS A 378 -7.79 -7.76 29.53
CA LYS A 378 -6.34 -7.74 29.25
C LYS A 378 -5.91 -9.08 28.66
N LYS A 379 -5.34 -9.07 27.45
CA LYS A 379 -5.01 -10.27 26.69
C LYS A 379 -3.65 -10.78 27.17
N LYS A 380 -3.65 -11.97 27.78
CA LYS A 380 -2.42 -12.59 28.29
C LYS A 380 -1.82 -13.49 27.21
N VAL A 381 -0.60 -13.18 26.77
CA VAL A 381 0.12 -13.96 25.74
C VAL A 381 1.35 -14.63 26.36
N LEU A 382 1.46 -15.95 26.20
CA LEU A 382 2.64 -16.72 26.62
C LEU A 382 3.55 -16.95 25.42
N ILE A 383 4.76 -16.39 25.44
CA ILE A 383 5.78 -16.61 24.42
C ILE A 383 6.77 -17.65 24.95
N LEU A 384 6.89 -18.77 24.24
CA LEU A 384 7.85 -19.82 24.54
C LEU A 384 9.08 -19.66 23.63
N GLY A 385 10.22 -19.33 24.23
CA GLY A 385 11.48 -19.04 23.55
C GLY A 385 11.92 -17.58 23.68
N SER A 386 13.22 -17.37 23.86
CA SER A 386 13.90 -16.06 23.98
C SER A 386 14.94 -15.82 22.89
N GLY A 387 14.76 -16.46 21.73
CA GLY A 387 15.68 -16.39 20.60
C GLY A 387 15.54 -15.12 19.77
N TYR A 388 16.29 -15.03 18.66
CA TYR A 388 16.35 -13.82 17.83
C TYR A 388 14.98 -13.30 17.33
N VAL A 389 14.03 -14.21 17.12
CA VAL A 389 12.68 -13.90 16.60
C VAL A 389 11.71 -13.47 17.71
N SER A 390 11.98 -13.74 19.00
CA SER A 390 11.04 -13.35 20.07
C SER A 390 11.02 -11.85 20.32
N GLU A 391 12.13 -11.15 20.09
CA GLU A 391 12.23 -9.70 20.32
C GLU A 391 11.27 -8.87 19.45
N PRO A 392 11.21 -9.01 18.10
CA PRO A 392 10.26 -8.25 17.29
C PRO A 392 8.80 -8.64 17.55
N VAL A 393 8.51 -9.91 17.92
CA VAL A 393 7.17 -10.33 18.32
C VAL A 393 6.74 -9.66 19.63
N ILE A 394 7.65 -9.59 20.61
CA ILE A 394 7.42 -8.86 21.86
C ILE A 394 7.19 -7.38 21.58
N GLU A 395 8.08 -6.74 20.81
CA GLU A 395 7.99 -5.32 20.46
C GLU A 395 6.63 -4.98 19.86
N TYR A 396 6.24 -5.69 18.79
CA TYR A 396 4.96 -5.50 18.12
C TYR A 396 3.76 -5.68 19.07
N LEU A 397 3.75 -6.76 19.88
CA LEU A 397 2.66 -7.01 20.82
C LEU A 397 2.59 -5.97 21.95
N THR A 398 3.73 -5.42 22.39
CA THR A 398 3.75 -4.35 23.41
C THR A 398 3.26 -2.99 22.91
N ARG A 399 3.01 -2.82 21.60
CA ARG A 399 2.36 -1.61 21.05
C ARG A 399 0.90 -1.50 21.48
N ASP A 400 0.24 -2.62 21.79
CA ASP A 400 -1.08 -2.62 22.43
C ASP A 400 -0.90 -2.68 23.97
N PRO A 401 -1.25 -1.62 24.72
CA PRO A 401 -1.12 -1.61 26.19
C PRO A 401 -2.05 -2.61 26.89
N ASN A 402 -3.00 -3.22 26.19
CA ASN A 402 -3.91 -4.23 26.72
C ASN A 402 -3.33 -5.66 26.65
N VAL A 403 -2.16 -5.84 26.03
CA VAL A 403 -1.46 -7.14 25.96
C VAL A 403 -0.44 -7.26 27.09
N GLU A 404 -0.62 -8.28 27.93
CA GLU A 404 0.33 -8.67 28.98
C GLU A 404 1.11 -9.90 28.51
N ILE A 405 2.44 -9.78 28.44
CA ILE A 405 3.31 -10.83 27.88
C ILE A 405 4.02 -11.56 29.01
N THR A 406 3.94 -12.90 29.00
CA THR A 406 4.87 -13.75 29.75
C THR A 406 5.85 -14.39 28.78
N ALA A 407 7.15 -14.20 28.98
CA ALA A 407 8.19 -14.83 28.17
C ALA A 407 8.87 -15.96 28.96
N ALA A 408 8.83 -17.19 28.43
CA ALA A 408 9.39 -18.37 29.09
C ALA A 408 10.53 -19.03 28.27
N SER A 409 11.65 -19.31 28.94
CA SER A 409 12.86 -19.88 28.30
C SER A 409 13.81 -20.47 29.35
N ILE A 410 14.72 -21.35 28.93
CA ILE A 410 15.86 -21.80 29.75
C ILE A 410 16.98 -20.74 29.83
N MET A 411 17.01 -19.76 28.93
CA MET A 411 18.07 -18.75 28.83
C MET A 411 17.78 -17.51 29.68
N LYS A 412 18.08 -17.60 30.99
CA LYS A 412 17.85 -16.54 31.99
C LYS A 412 18.36 -15.16 31.55
N THR A 413 19.57 -15.08 31.00
CA THR A 413 20.20 -13.81 30.58
C THR A 413 19.46 -13.12 29.42
N GLN A 414 18.92 -13.89 28.47
CA GLN A 414 18.12 -13.35 27.36
C GLN A 414 16.77 -12.80 27.87
N LEU A 415 16.11 -13.54 28.78
CA LEU A 415 14.88 -13.08 29.41
C LEU A 415 15.08 -11.78 30.21
N GLU A 416 16.17 -11.67 30.98
CA GLU A 416 16.51 -10.45 31.72
C GLU A 416 16.81 -9.24 30.80
N GLN A 417 17.33 -9.48 29.58
CA GLN A 417 17.53 -8.42 28.58
C GLN A 417 16.18 -7.96 28.01
N LEU A 418 15.29 -8.89 27.65
CA LEU A 418 13.95 -8.59 27.13
C LEU A 418 13.11 -7.84 28.17
N SER A 419 13.08 -8.27 29.43
CA SER A 419 12.30 -7.61 30.49
C SER A 419 12.86 -6.24 30.91
N LYS A 420 14.14 -5.94 30.63
CA LYS A 420 14.72 -4.60 30.81
C LYS A 420 14.39 -3.65 29.66
N LYS A 421 14.12 -4.19 28.47
CA LYS A 421 13.79 -3.41 27.27
C LYS A 421 12.29 -3.12 27.16
N TYR A 422 11.43 -4.04 27.64
CA TYR A 422 9.98 -3.95 27.50
C TYR A 422 9.28 -4.10 28.86
N ASN A 423 8.62 -3.03 29.32
CA ASN A 423 8.03 -2.94 30.65
C ASN A 423 6.84 -3.90 30.90
N ASN A 424 6.18 -4.38 29.84
CA ASN A 424 5.00 -5.26 29.91
C ASN A 424 5.34 -6.76 29.74
N VAL A 425 6.60 -7.15 29.99
CA VAL A 425 7.09 -8.53 29.83
C VAL A 425 7.48 -9.14 31.18
N VAL A 426 6.79 -10.23 31.56
CA VAL A 426 7.09 -11.04 32.75
C VAL A 426 8.03 -12.19 32.35
N PRO A 427 9.32 -12.20 32.79
CA PRO A 427 10.25 -13.27 32.47
C PRO A 427 10.07 -14.49 33.38
N ILE A 428 10.00 -15.70 32.81
CA ILE A 428 9.96 -16.97 33.54
C ILE A 428 11.06 -17.91 33.04
N VAL A 429 12.00 -18.26 33.92
CA VAL A 429 12.96 -19.35 33.62
C VAL A 429 12.24 -20.69 33.77
N MET A 430 12.21 -21.49 32.69
CA MET A 430 11.48 -22.76 32.63
C MET A 430 12.06 -23.70 31.57
N ASN A 431 12.18 -24.99 31.90
CA ASN A 431 12.38 -26.05 30.90
C ASN A 431 11.05 -26.74 30.59
N ILE A 432 10.54 -26.58 29.37
CA ILE A 432 9.20 -27.06 28.98
C ILE A 432 9.04 -28.59 28.94
N THR A 433 10.14 -29.36 28.95
CA THR A 433 10.09 -30.84 28.98
C THR A 433 10.06 -31.42 30.40
N GLU A 434 10.40 -30.62 31.41
CA GLU A 434 10.62 -31.07 32.80
C GLU A 434 9.75 -30.33 33.82
N ASP A 435 9.24 -29.12 33.49
CA ASP A 435 8.48 -28.29 34.42
C ASP A 435 6.95 -28.49 34.28
N ASP A 436 6.37 -29.18 35.27
CA ASP A 436 4.92 -29.41 35.40
C ASP A 436 4.09 -28.11 35.38
N ARG A 437 4.70 -26.97 35.74
CA ARG A 437 4.04 -25.65 35.74
C ARG A 437 3.60 -25.23 34.35
N LEU A 438 4.15 -25.78 33.26
CA LEU A 438 3.77 -25.43 31.88
C LEU A 438 2.25 -25.48 31.67
N SER A 439 1.59 -26.56 32.10
CA SER A 439 0.14 -26.72 31.96
C SER A 439 -0.64 -25.62 32.70
N SER A 440 -0.18 -25.27 33.92
CA SER A 440 -0.76 -24.19 34.72
C SER A 440 -0.49 -22.80 34.13
N LEU A 441 0.61 -22.64 33.40
CA LEU A 441 1.01 -21.39 32.76
C LEU A 441 0.19 -21.17 31.49
N VAL A 442 0.08 -22.17 30.60
CA VAL A 442 -0.77 -22.13 29.41
C VAL A 442 -2.20 -21.73 29.79
N LYS A 443 -2.81 -22.41 30.78
CA LYS A 443 -4.18 -22.12 31.27
C LYS A 443 -4.40 -20.68 31.79
N LYS A 444 -3.36 -19.94 32.16
CA LYS A 444 -3.45 -18.53 32.59
C LYS A 444 -3.42 -17.53 31.44
N HIS A 445 -3.18 -17.97 30.21
CA HIS A 445 -3.04 -17.14 29.03
C HIS A 445 -4.16 -17.41 28.01
N ASN A 446 -4.41 -16.45 27.13
CA ASN A 446 -5.41 -16.55 26.06
C ASN A 446 -4.80 -17.08 24.76
N LEU A 447 -3.49 -16.93 24.58
CA LEU A 447 -2.72 -17.34 23.42
C LEU A 447 -1.33 -17.82 23.86
N VAL A 448 -0.84 -18.87 23.23
CA VAL A 448 0.57 -19.30 23.29
C VAL A 448 1.22 -19.07 21.93
N ILE A 449 2.43 -18.52 21.93
CA ILE A 449 3.28 -18.39 20.73
C ILE A 449 4.53 -19.25 20.95
N SER A 450 4.70 -20.30 20.14
CA SER A 450 5.87 -21.19 20.22
C SER A 450 6.94 -20.77 19.22
N LEU A 451 8.02 -20.19 19.72
CA LEU A 451 9.25 -19.85 18.99
C LEU A 451 10.40 -20.79 19.38
N LEU A 452 10.05 -22.00 19.82
CA LEU A 452 10.95 -23.10 20.16
C LEU A 452 11.34 -23.93 18.94
N PRO A 453 12.37 -24.79 19.03
CA PRO A 453 12.62 -25.83 18.02
C PRO A 453 11.37 -26.68 17.75
N TYR A 454 11.08 -26.95 16.47
CA TYR A 454 9.81 -27.55 16.01
C TYR A 454 9.47 -28.91 16.64
N SER A 455 10.47 -29.66 17.12
CA SER A 455 10.29 -30.92 17.85
C SER A 455 9.49 -30.79 19.15
N PHE A 456 9.37 -29.57 19.70
CA PHE A 456 8.60 -29.31 20.92
C PHE A 456 7.15 -28.87 20.66
N HIS A 457 6.79 -28.50 19.41
CA HIS A 457 5.45 -28.02 19.10
C HIS A 457 4.34 -29.04 19.43
N PRO A 458 4.47 -30.37 19.19
CA PRO A 458 3.46 -31.34 19.58
C PRO A 458 3.21 -31.42 21.09
N LEU A 459 4.24 -31.20 21.91
CA LEU A 459 4.11 -31.13 23.38
C LEU A 459 3.32 -29.89 23.80
N VAL A 460 3.67 -28.73 23.24
CA VAL A 460 2.99 -27.45 23.51
C VAL A 460 1.53 -27.51 23.03
N ALA A 461 1.27 -28.03 21.83
CA ALA A 461 -0.06 -28.18 21.25
C ALA A 461 -0.98 -29.03 22.12
N LYS A 462 -0.50 -30.18 22.63
CA LYS A 462 -1.26 -31.01 23.59
C LYS A 462 -1.66 -30.21 24.84
N LYS A 463 -0.74 -29.46 25.44
CA LYS A 463 -1.05 -28.59 26.60
C LYS A 463 -2.04 -27.46 26.28
N CYS A 464 -2.00 -26.93 25.06
CA CYS A 464 -2.95 -25.92 24.58
C CYS A 464 -4.36 -26.51 24.39
N ILE A 465 -4.46 -27.70 23.79
CA ILE A 465 -5.70 -28.47 23.64
C ILE A 465 -6.31 -28.79 25.01
N ASP A 466 -5.53 -29.37 25.94
CA ASP A 466 -5.96 -29.70 27.30
C ASP A 466 -6.50 -28.47 28.06
N SER A 467 -5.93 -27.30 27.80
CA SER A 467 -6.27 -26.04 28.48
C SER A 467 -7.31 -25.19 27.75
N ARG A 468 -7.70 -25.57 26.52
CA ARG A 468 -8.49 -24.75 25.57
C ARG A 468 -7.91 -23.34 25.34
N VAL A 469 -6.63 -23.29 24.99
CA VAL A 469 -5.89 -22.06 24.67
C VAL A 469 -5.38 -22.11 23.23
N ASN A 470 -5.44 -20.99 22.51
CA ASN A 470 -4.97 -20.93 21.12
C ASN A 470 -3.43 -21.02 21.03
N LEU A 471 -2.91 -21.51 19.90
CA LEU A 471 -1.48 -21.66 19.63
C LEU A 471 -1.09 -21.06 18.27
N VAL A 472 0.01 -20.32 18.22
CA VAL A 472 0.66 -19.86 16.99
C VAL A 472 2.11 -20.37 16.93
N THR A 473 2.57 -20.84 15.77
CA THR A 473 3.97 -21.25 15.54
C THR A 473 4.51 -20.75 14.20
N ALA A 474 5.81 -20.41 14.18
CA ALA A 474 6.54 -20.00 12.98
C ALA A 474 7.35 -21.19 12.40
N SER A 475 6.69 -22.32 12.16
CA SER A 475 7.34 -23.57 11.73
C SER A 475 6.42 -24.42 10.86
N TYR A 476 7.00 -25.30 10.03
CA TYR A 476 6.26 -26.26 9.21
C TYR A 476 5.32 -27.15 10.03
N LEU A 477 4.15 -27.44 9.47
CA LEU A 477 3.18 -28.38 10.04
C LEU A 477 3.72 -29.81 9.93
N THR A 478 4.20 -30.37 11.04
CA THR A 478 4.67 -31.76 11.09
C THR A 478 3.50 -32.75 11.05
N PRO A 479 3.71 -34.02 10.63
CA PRO A 479 2.67 -35.06 10.71
C PRO A 479 2.09 -35.19 12.12
N GLU A 480 2.95 -35.18 13.14
CA GLU A 480 2.59 -35.23 14.56
C GLU A 480 1.70 -34.04 15.00
N MET A 481 1.86 -32.86 14.39
CA MET A 481 0.98 -31.71 14.61
C MET A 481 -0.35 -31.88 13.85
N LYS A 482 -0.32 -32.40 12.61
CA LYS A 482 -1.53 -32.65 11.79
C LYS A 482 -2.44 -33.71 12.43
N GLU A 483 -1.88 -34.72 13.09
CA GLU A 483 -2.64 -35.72 13.86
C GLU A 483 -3.48 -35.11 14.99
N LEU A 484 -3.09 -33.95 15.53
CA LEU A 484 -3.83 -33.25 16.59
C LEU A 484 -5.03 -32.44 16.09
N GLN A 485 -5.25 -32.33 14.78
CA GLN A 485 -6.30 -31.48 14.19
C GLN A 485 -7.69 -31.74 14.80
N LYS A 486 -8.15 -32.99 14.81
CA LYS A 486 -9.47 -33.36 15.37
C LYS A 486 -9.60 -33.02 16.85
N SER A 487 -8.50 -33.10 17.60
CA SER A 487 -8.47 -32.77 19.03
C SER A 487 -8.50 -31.26 19.26
N ALA A 488 -7.89 -30.46 18.38
CA ALA A 488 -7.97 -28.99 18.41
C ALA A 488 -9.37 -28.49 18.02
N GLU A 489 -9.96 -29.08 16.98
CA GLU A 489 -11.36 -28.84 16.56
C GLU A 489 -12.34 -29.16 17.70
N ALA A 490 -12.22 -30.33 18.33
CA ALA A 490 -13.06 -30.73 19.46
C ALA A 490 -12.84 -29.89 20.73
N ALA A 491 -11.65 -29.30 20.90
CA ALA A 491 -11.36 -28.36 22.00
C ALA A 491 -11.85 -26.92 21.70
N GLY A 492 -12.23 -26.62 20.45
CA GLY A 492 -12.70 -25.30 20.02
C GLY A 492 -11.59 -24.24 19.97
N ILE A 493 -10.36 -24.62 19.62
CA ILE A 493 -9.20 -23.71 19.57
C ILE A 493 -8.59 -23.59 18.18
N ALA A 494 -7.97 -22.44 17.90
CA ALA A 494 -7.13 -22.24 16.74
C ALA A 494 -5.69 -22.66 17.03
N ILE A 495 -5.11 -23.50 16.17
CA ILE A 495 -3.68 -23.80 16.11
C ILE A 495 -3.17 -23.39 14.73
N ILE A 496 -2.50 -22.23 14.66
CA ILE A 496 -1.97 -21.69 13.40
C ILE A 496 -0.47 -22.01 13.34
N SER A 497 -0.06 -22.81 12.38
CA SER A 497 1.36 -23.06 12.08
C SER A 497 1.77 -22.26 10.86
N GLU A 498 3.04 -22.35 10.46
CA GLU A 498 3.50 -21.76 9.19
C GLU A 498 3.33 -20.24 9.12
N VAL A 499 3.44 -19.52 10.25
CA VAL A 499 3.36 -18.04 10.30
C VAL A 499 4.75 -17.44 10.51
N GLY A 500 5.52 -17.35 9.43
CA GLY A 500 6.88 -16.77 9.41
C GLY A 500 7.25 -16.16 8.05
N LEU A 501 8.52 -16.30 7.65
CA LEU A 501 9.01 -15.90 6.32
C LEU A 501 8.83 -17.03 5.29
N ASP A 502 9.49 -18.16 5.55
CA ASP A 502 9.38 -19.43 4.84
C ASP A 502 9.49 -20.54 5.91
N PRO A 503 8.39 -21.21 6.29
CA PRO A 503 7.03 -21.02 5.79
C PRO A 503 6.32 -19.77 6.35
N GLY A 504 5.56 -19.07 5.52
CA GLY A 504 4.62 -18.00 5.93
C GLY A 504 4.32 -17.00 4.83
N LEU A 505 5.09 -15.91 4.74
CA LEU A 505 4.94 -14.90 3.68
C LEU A 505 4.98 -15.51 2.28
N ASP A 506 5.78 -16.57 2.07
CA ASP A 506 5.80 -17.30 0.80
C ASP A 506 4.47 -17.99 0.47
N HIS A 507 3.70 -18.43 1.48
CA HIS A 507 2.36 -18.99 1.29
C HIS A 507 1.33 -17.89 1.00
N MET A 508 1.43 -16.76 1.71
CA MET A 508 0.53 -15.61 1.50
C MET A 508 0.67 -15.04 0.08
N LEU A 509 1.91 -14.79 -0.37
CA LEU A 509 2.19 -14.27 -1.71
C LEU A 509 1.86 -15.30 -2.81
N ALA A 510 2.08 -16.59 -2.57
CA ALA A 510 1.69 -17.64 -3.51
C ALA A 510 0.17 -17.67 -3.70
N MET A 511 -0.60 -17.74 -2.59
CA MET A 511 -2.07 -17.76 -2.66
C MET A 511 -2.64 -16.50 -3.28
N GLU A 512 -2.12 -15.31 -2.95
CA GLU A 512 -2.56 -14.05 -3.56
C GLU A 512 -2.43 -14.08 -5.10
N CYS A 513 -1.28 -14.52 -5.63
CA CYS A 513 -1.08 -14.62 -7.08
C CYS A 513 -1.96 -15.70 -7.73
N ILE A 514 -2.13 -16.83 -7.04
CA ILE A 514 -2.90 -17.98 -7.53
C ILE A 514 -4.39 -17.66 -7.56
N ASP A 515 -4.93 -17.01 -6.54
CA ASP A 515 -6.35 -16.70 -6.46
C ASP A 515 -6.72 -15.54 -7.39
N LYS A 516 -5.86 -14.51 -7.55
CA LYS A 516 -5.99 -13.49 -8.61
C LYS A 516 -6.02 -14.09 -10.02
N ALA A 517 -5.27 -15.17 -10.27
CA ALA A 517 -5.35 -15.89 -11.54
C ALA A 517 -6.69 -16.63 -11.70
N LYS A 518 -7.18 -17.30 -10.65
CA LYS A 518 -8.48 -17.99 -10.66
C LYS A 518 -9.66 -17.03 -10.85
N GLU A 519 -9.61 -15.82 -10.28
CA GLU A 519 -10.63 -14.79 -10.42
C GLU A 519 -10.90 -14.42 -11.89
N VAL A 520 -9.86 -14.36 -12.73
CA VAL A 520 -9.98 -14.11 -14.18
C VAL A 520 -10.14 -15.39 -15.01
N GLY A 521 -10.36 -16.54 -14.36
CA GLY A 521 -10.51 -17.85 -15.02
C GLY A 521 -9.21 -18.41 -15.61
N ALA A 522 -8.04 -17.91 -15.20
CA ALA A 522 -6.74 -18.39 -15.64
C ALA A 522 -6.25 -19.57 -14.77
N GLU A 523 -5.38 -20.39 -15.35
CA GLU A 523 -4.82 -21.60 -14.72
C GLU A 523 -3.31 -21.47 -14.51
N VAL A 524 -2.83 -21.95 -13.36
CA VAL A 524 -1.41 -21.88 -12.97
C VAL A 524 -0.67 -23.07 -13.56
N ILE A 525 -0.06 -22.89 -14.73
CA ILE A 525 0.71 -23.94 -15.41
C ILE A 525 2.07 -24.25 -14.75
N SER A 526 2.64 -23.30 -14.00
CA SER A 526 3.93 -23.48 -13.33
C SER A 526 4.07 -22.59 -12.09
N TYR A 527 4.60 -23.14 -11.00
CA TYR A 527 4.97 -22.40 -9.79
C TYR A 527 6.43 -22.68 -9.43
N THR A 528 7.20 -21.61 -9.23
CA THR A 528 8.59 -21.66 -8.76
C THR A 528 8.82 -20.57 -7.72
N SER A 529 9.34 -20.95 -6.55
CA SER A 529 9.57 -20.04 -5.43
C SER A 529 10.93 -20.28 -4.78
N PHE A 530 11.73 -19.22 -4.64
CA PHE A 530 13.09 -19.28 -4.11
C PHE A 530 13.27 -18.23 -3.00
N CYS A 531 13.71 -18.68 -1.81
CA CYS A 531 13.89 -17.82 -0.65
C CYS A 531 15.31 -17.96 -0.04
N GLY A 532 15.86 -16.86 0.50
CA GLY A 532 17.15 -16.89 1.19
C GLY A 532 17.38 -15.71 2.12
N GLY A 533 17.43 -15.97 3.42
CA GLY A 533 17.97 -15.03 4.41
C GLY A 533 19.50 -15.02 4.32
N LEU A 534 20.08 -13.96 3.75
CA LEU A 534 21.52 -13.80 3.49
C LEU A 534 22.06 -12.55 4.19
N PRO A 535 23.38 -12.44 4.45
CA PRO A 535 23.97 -11.14 4.78
C PRO A 535 23.85 -10.17 3.59
N ALA A 536 23.82 -8.86 3.85
CA ALA A 536 23.99 -7.88 2.79
C ALA A 536 25.36 -8.09 2.08
N PRO A 537 25.49 -7.79 0.78
CA PRO A 537 26.67 -8.14 -0.03
C PRO A 537 28.01 -7.73 0.59
N GLU A 538 28.08 -6.53 1.14
CA GLU A 538 29.24 -5.93 1.82
C GLU A 538 29.67 -6.69 3.10
N TYR A 539 28.78 -7.49 3.68
CA TYR A 539 29.05 -8.35 4.84
C TYR A 539 29.21 -9.83 4.47
N SER A 540 29.22 -10.17 3.18
CA SER A 540 29.36 -11.54 2.68
C SER A 540 30.81 -12.05 2.58
N ASP A 541 31.83 -11.23 2.88
CA ASP A 541 33.24 -11.64 2.81
C ASP A 541 33.63 -12.61 3.95
N ASN A 542 33.30 -13.88 3.76
CA ASN A 542 33.73 -15.01 4.57
C ASN A 542 33.68 -16.30 3.73
N PRO A 543 34.34 -17.41 4.14
CA PRO A 543 34.44 -18.62 3.32
C PRO A 543 33.11 -19.28 2.92
N LEU A 544 32.03 -19.06 3.68
CA LEU A 544 30.68 -19.55 3.35
C LEU A 544 29.82 -18.51 2.63
N ARG A 545 30.24 -17.24 2.57
CA ARG A 545 29.41 -16.10 2.18
C ARG A 545 28.09 -16.03 2.94
N TYR A 546 28.06 -16.50 4.18
CA TYR A 546 26.85 -16.67 4.98
C TYR A 546 27.06 -16.23 6.43
N LYS A 547 25.99 -15.81 7.11
CA LYS A 547 25.98 -15.54 8.55
C LYS A 547 24.75 -16.20 9.16
N PHE A 548 24.93 -16.89 10.29
CA PHE A 548 23.85 -17.62 10.95
C PHE A 548 22.98 -16.67 11.77
N SER A 549 21.77 -16.36 11.26
CA SER A 549 20.70 -15.65 11.98
C SER A 549 19.74 -16.60 12.72
N TRP A 550 19.88 -17.90 12.51
CA TRP A 550 19.10 -18.98 13.13
C TRP A 550 19.98 -20.25 13.26
N SER A 551 19.42 -21.34 13.79
CA SER A 551 20.16 -22.57 14.15
C SER A 551 21.08 -23.07 13.02
N PRO A 552 22.41 -23.08 13.20
CA PRO A 552 23.36 -23.59 12.21
C PRO A 552 23.12 -25.06 11.85
N GLN A 553 22.66 -25.87 12.80
CA GLN A 553 22.31 -27.27 12.57
C GLN A 553 21.21 -27.41 11.52
N GLY A 554 20.17 -26.55 11.58
CA GLY A 554 19.08 -26.55 10.59
C GLY A 554 19.55 -26.13 9.20
N VAL A 555 20.40 -25.10 9.13
CA VAL A 555 21.03 -24.62 7.88
C VAL A 555 21.86 -25.72 7.23
N LEU A 556 22.75 -26.38 7.98
CA LEU A 556 23.65 -27.40 7.47
C LEU A 556 22.91 -28.68 7.08
N LEU A 557 22.00 -29.18 7.94
CA LEU A 557 21.25 -30.40 7.65
C LEU A 557 20.31 -30.26 6.43
N ASN A 558 19.89 -29.06 6.05
CA ASN A 558 19.07 -28.86 4.84
C ASN A 558 19.83 -29.25 3.56
N THR A 559 21.16 -29.09 3.55
CA THR A 559 22.01 -29.37 2.37
C THR A 559 22.28 -30.85 2.11
N VAL A 560 22.02 -31.72 3.09
CA VAL A 560 22.21 -33.18 3.00
C VAL A 560 20.90 -33.96 2.99
N LYS A 561 19.75 -33.28 3.09
CA LYS A 561 18.42 -33.89 2.94
C LYS A 561 18.09 -34.14 1.47
N SER A 562 17.16 -35.05 1.23
CA SER A 562 16.58 -35.26 -0.09
C SER A 562 15.74 -34.07 -0.52
N ALA A 563 15.55 -33.93 -1.83
CA ALA A 563 14.55 -33.03 -2.40
C ALA A 563 13.72 -33.73 -3.49
N THR A 564 12.44 -33.40 -3.57
CA THR A 564 11.49 -33.92 -4.56
C THR A 564 10.70 -32.74 -5.11
N TYR A 565 10.61 -32.62 -6.43
CA TYR A 565 9.89 -31.51 -7.09
C TYR A 565 9.34 -31.97 -8.44
N LEU A 566 8.37 -31.22 -8.96
CA LEU A 566 7.80 -31.46 -10.29
C LEU A 566 8.45 -30.49 -11.28
N LYS A 567 8.89 -30.99 -12.44
CA LYS A 567 9.42 -30.17 -13.52
C LYS A 567 9.00 -30.75 -14.86
N ASP A 568 8.36 -29.92 -15.68
CA ASP A 568 7.96 -30.23 -17.06
C ASP A 568 7.12 -31.52 -17.17
N GLY A 569 6.31 -31.80 -16.14
CA GLY A 569 5.47 -32.99 -15.99
C GLY A 569 6.13 -34.18 -15.26
N GLU A 570 7.44 -34.15 -15.03
CA GLU A 570 8.20 -35.24 -14.40
C GLU A 570 8.53 -34.97 -12.92
N ILE A 571 8.40 -36.00 -12.08
CA ILE A 571 8.79 -35.92 -10.66
C ILE A 571 10.29 -36.19 -10.54
N ILE A 572 11.06 -35.14 -10.27
CA ILE A 572 12.50 -35.23 -10.03
C ILE A 572 12.73 -35.55 -8.54
N ASN A 573 13.50 -36.61 -8.27
CA ASN A 573 13.88 -37.04 -6.93
C ASN A 573 15.39 -37.00 -6.75
N ILE A 574 15.84 -36.20 -5.78
CA ILE A 574 17.24 -36.05 -5.38
C ILE A 574 17.43 -36.77 -4.03
N PRO A 575 18.32 -37.77 -3.93
CA PRO A 575 18.53 -38.52 -2.70
C PRO A 575 19.21 -37.69 -1.61
N ALA A 576 19.05 -38.12 -0.36
CA ALA A 576 19.81 -37.58 0.77
C ALA A 576 21.30 -37.98 0.69
N GLY A 577 22.14 -37.35 1.51
CA GLY A 577 23.59 -37.60 1.57
C GLY A 577 24.45 -36.58 0.82
N GLY A 578 23.86 -35.49 0.33
CA GLY A 578 24.59 -34.36 -0.27
C GLY A 578 24.45 -34.23 -1.80
N ALA A 579 23.79 -35.16 -2.49
CA ALA A 579 23.50 -35.08 -3.93
C ALA A 579 22.70 -33.82 -4.34
N LEU A 580 22.07 -33.14 -3.36
CA LEU A 580 21.45 -31.83 -3.55
C LEU A 580 22.44 -30.76 -4.02
N LEU A 581 23.71 -30.88 -3.65
CA LEU A 581 24.76 -29.95 -4.04
C LEU A 581 25.17 -30.09 -5.52
N ASP A 582 24.85 -31.20 -6.16
CA ASP A 582 25.04 -31.41 -7.61
C ASP A 582 23.93 -30.76 -8.44
N SER A 583 22.79 -30.38 -7.80
CA SER A 583 21.63 -29.74 -8.43
C SER A 583 21.64 -28.20 -8.37
N VAL A 584 22.77 -27.61 -7.98
CA VAL A 584 22.91 -26.16 -7.81
C VAL A 584 22.85 -25.46 -9.16
N THR A 585 22.02 -24.42 -9.22
CA THR A 585 21.79 -23.58 -10.41
C THR A 585 22.22 -22.14 -10.13
N VAL A 586 22.72 -21.45 -11.16
CA VAL A 586 23.03 -20.01 -11.07
C VAL A 586 21.72 -19.22 -11.14
N MET A 587 21.62 -18.16 -10.34
CA MET A 587 20.43 -17.33 -10.21
C MET A 587 20.77 -15.88 -10.58
N ASP A 588 20.49 -15.49 -11.81
CA ASP A 588 20.97 -14.24 -12.45
C ASP A 588 19.88 -13.17 -12.65
N PHE A 589 18.67 -13.41 -12.15
CA PHE A 589 17.52 -12.47 -12.24
C PHE A 589 17.77 -11.10 -11.57
N PHE A 590 18.78 -10.97 -10.72
CA PHE A 590 19.28 -9.67 -10.23
C PHE A 590 20.76 -9.51 -10.57
N PRO A 591 21.13 -8.74 -11.62
CA PRO A 591 22.52 -8.61 -12.09
C PRO A 591 23.53 -8.11 -11.03
N GLY A 592 23.07 -7.42 -10.00
CA GLY A 592 23.90 -6.95 -8.88
C GLY A 592 24.18 -8.01 -7.79
N LEU A 593 23.53 -9.18 -7.83
CA LEU A 593 23.64 -10.23 -6.81
C LEU A 593 24.13 -11.54 -7.44
N ASN A 594 25.29 -12.02 -6.97
CA ASN A 594 25.88 -13.27 -7.44
C ASN A 594 25.31 -14.48 -6.66
N LEU A 595 24.13 -14.93 -7.07
CA LEU A 595 23.35 -15.95 -6.37
C LEU A 595 23.45 -17.35 -7.01
N GLU A 596 23.34 -18.36 -6.16
CA GLU A 596 23.13 -19.77 -6.50
C GLU A 596 21.90 -20.29 -5.78
N GLY A 597 21.19 -21.26 -6.38
CA GLY A 597 19.97 -21.84 -5.82
C GLY A 597 19.90 -23.35 -5.96
N PHE A 598 19.27 -24.01 -4.98
CA PHE A 598 19.04 -25.46 -4.99
C PHE A 598 17.63 -25.80 -4.45
N PRO A 599 17.02 -26.92 -4.88
CA PRO A 599 15.68 -27.33 -4.43
C PRO A 599 15.58 -27.58 -2.92
N ASN A 600 14.40 -27.38 -2.33
CA ASN A 600 14.15 -27.56 -0.91
C ASN A 600 13.09 -28.63 -0.65
N ARG A 601 13.50 -29.71 0.05
CA ARG A 601 12.58 -30.71 0.59
C ARG A 601 11.61 -31.19 -0.49
N ASP A 602 10.34 -31.35 -0.16
CA ASP A 602 9.32 -31.87 -1.08
C ASP A 602 8.38 -30.75 -1.52
N SER A 603 8.52 -30.33 -2.78
CA SER A 603 7.69 -29.30 -3.42
C SER A 603 6.36 -29.86 -3.95
N THR A 604 6.24 -31.17 -4.18
CA THR A 604 5.03 -31.79 -4.78
C THR A 604 3.83 -31.69 -3.84
N LYS A 605 4.08 -31.65 -2.53
CA LYS A 605 3.07 -31.45 -1.48
C LYS A 605 2.31 -30.12 -1.56
N TYR A 606 2.78 -29.13 -2.30
CA TYR A 606 2.11 -27.82 -2.43
C TYR A 606 1.02 -27.80 -3.51
N ALA A 607 0.93 -28.83 -4.36
CA ALA A 607 -0.09 -28.93 -5.40
C ALA A 607 -1.53 -28.88 -4.85
N GLU A 608 -1.79 -29.64 -3.77
CA GLU A 608 -3.12 -29.76 -3.16
C GLU A 608 -3.49 -28.54 -2.27
N PRO A 609 -2.65 -28.08 -1.33
CA PRO A 609 -2.98 -26.93 -0.47
C PRO A 609 -3.21 -25.61 -1.24
N TYR A 610 -2.54 -25.43 -2.38
CA TYR A 610 -2.71 -24.23 -3.21
C TYR A 610 -3.78 -24.38 -4.31
N GLY A 611 -4.24 -25.61 -4.57
CA GLY A 611 -5.19 -25.90 -5.65
C GLY A 611 -4.60 -25.65 -7.04
N ILE A 612 -3.40 -26.16 -7.30
CA ILE A 612 -2.64 -26.03 -8.57
C ILE A 612 -2.16 -27.40 -9.10
N GLN A 613 -2.98 -28.44 -8.95
CA GLN A 613 -2.65 -29.82 -9.33
C GLN A 613 -2.40 -30.01 -10.85
N SER A 614 -2.85 -29.08 -11.69
CA SER A 614 -2.60 -29.04 -13.13
C SER A 614 -1.27 -28.41 -13.53
N ALA A 615 -0.55 -27.76 -12.59
CA ALA A 615 0.76 -27.20 -12.86
C ALA A 615 1.75 -28.30 -13.27
N HIS A 616 2.41 -28.15 -14.43
CA HIS A 616 3.43 -29.10 -14.89
C HIS A 616 4.78 -28.89 -14.20
N THR A 617 4.99 -27.78 -13.50
CA THR A 617 6.22 -27.47 -12.76
C THR A 617 5.88 -26.91 -11.38
N LEU A 618 6.40 -27.53 -10.31
CA LEU A 618 6.23 -27.15 -8.91
C LEU A 618 7.58 -27.28 -8.19
N LEU A 619 8.27 -26.14 -8.00
CA LEU A 619 9.61 -26.10 -7.40
C LEU A 619 9.70 -25.03 -6.29
N ARG A 620 10.10 -25.45 -5.08
CA ARG A 620 10.54 -24.56 -4.01
C ARG A 620 12.03 -24.76 -3.75
N GLY A 621 12.77 -23.70 -3.46
CA GLY A 621 14.22 -23.76 -3.29
C GLY A 621 14.84 -22.69 -2.39
N THR A 622 16.11 -22.91 -2.03
CA THR A 622 16.92 -21.98 -1.22
C THR A 622 17.86 -21.18 -2.10
N LEU A 623 17.98 -19.88 -1.84
CA LEU A 623 19.02 -19.00 -2.39
C LEU A 623 20.23 -18.88 -1.45
N ARG A 624 21.42 -18.82 -2.03
CA ARG A 624 22.72 -18.54 -1.39
C ARG A 624 23.56 -17.64 -2.30
N TYR A 625 24.64 -17.07 -1.76
CA TYR A 625 25.67 -16.49 -2.62
C TYR A 625 26.57 -17.59 -3.19
N THR A 626 26.98 -17.42 -4.44
CA THR A 626 27.76 -18.38 -5.21
C THR A 626 28.98 -18.92 -4.44
N GLY A 627 29.13 -20.24 -4.41
CA GLY A 627 30.20 -20.97 -3.75
C GLY A 627 29.95 -21.36 -2.29
N TYR A 628 28.78 -21.05 -1.71
CA TYR A 628 28.35 -21.62 -0.43
C TYR A 628 28.25 -23.15 -0.54
N CYS A 629 27.53 -23.65 -1.55
CA CYS A 629 27.30 -25.08 -1.75
C CYS A 629 28.61 -25.84 -1.95
N LYS A 630 29.58 -25.26 -2.67
CA LYS A 630 30.93 -25.82 -2.84
C LYS A 630 31.73 -25.91 -1.54
N ALA A 631 31.55 -24.97 -0.61
CA ALA A 631 32.18 -25.03 0.71
C ALA A 631 31.52 -26.13 1.58
N ILE A 632 30.19 -26.23 1.52
CA ILE A 632 29.43 -27.28 2.21
C ILE A 632 29.76 -28.67 1.68
N GLU A 633 29.93 -28.83 0.36
CA GLU A 633 30.36 -30.08 -0.30
C GLU A 633 31.67 -30.61 0.31
N GLY A 634 32.61 -29.71 0.64
CA GLY A 634 33.82 -30.03 1.38
C GLY A 634 33.55 -30.58 2.78
N PHE A 635 32.60 -30.01 3.53
CA PHE A 635 32.20 -30.51 4.85
C PHE A 635 31.49 -31.88 4.78
N VAL A 636 30.68 -32.12 3.74
CA VAL A 636 30.03 -33.42 3.49
C VAL A 636 31.09 -34.49 3.17
N LYS A 637 32.05 -34.19 2.28
CA LYS A 637 33.18 -35.09 1.96
C LYS A 637 34.08 -35.37 3.16
N LEU A 638 34.22 -34.41 4.07
CA LEU A 638 34.90 -34.58 5.36
C LEU A 638 34.00 -35.20 6.46
N GLY A 639 32.79 -35.68 6.15
CA GLY A 639 31.89 -36.31 7.13
C GLY A 639 31.51 -35.43 8.33
N LEU A 640 31.70 -34.11 8.23
CA LEU A 640 31.44 -33.15 9.32
C LEU A 640 29.95 -32.82 9.46
N ILE A 641 29.17 -33.04 8.40
CA ILE A 641 27.71 -32.91 8.41
C ILE A 641 27.11 -34.32 8.46
N ASN A 642 27.07 -34.88 9.66
CA ASN A 642 26.51 -36.21 9.92
C ASN A 642 25.55 -36.12 11.13
N PRO A 643 24.27 -36.53 11.00
CA PRO A 643 23.34 -36.56 12.13
C PRO A 643 23.58 -37.72 13.11
N GLU A 644 24.34 -38.74 12.73
CA GLU A 644 24.60 -39.91 13.58
C GLU A 644 25.48 -39.55 14.79
N PRO A 645 25.12 -39.98 16.02
CA PRO A 645 25.92 -39.74 17.21
C PRO A 645 27.34 -40.31 17.08
N CYS A 646 28.35 -39.45 17.14
CA CYS A 646 29.76 -39.88 17.17
C CYS A 646 30.17 -40.22 18.62
N PRO A 647 30.55 -41.47 18.95
CA PRO A 647 30.92 -41.85 20.32
C PRO A 647 32.11 -41.06 20.88
N MET A 648 33.00 -40.58 20.01
CA MET A 648 34.16 -39.75 20.39
C MET A 648 33.80 -38.29 20.72
N LEU A 649 32.58 -37.85 20.42
CA LEU A 649 32.05 -36.52 20.73
C LEU A 649 30.98 -36.56 21.83
N SER A 650 30.86 -37.69 22.55
CA SER A 650 30.01 -37.80 23.72
C SER A 650 30.46 -36.85 24.83
N ALA A 651 29.52 -36.33 25.62
CA ALA A 651 29.81 -35.53 26.81
C ALA A 651 30.64 -36.28 27.88
N THR A 652 30.71 -37.61 27.78
CA THR A 652 31.52 -38.48 28.67
C THR A 652 32.94 -38.73 28.17
N THR A 653 33.31 -38.27 26.96
CA THR A 653 34.65 -38.46 26.38
C THR A 653 35.59 -37.28 26.65
N PRO A 654 36.92 -37.49 26.79
CA PRO A 654 37.88 -36.40 26.91
C PRO A 654 37.88 -35.46 25.68
N PRO A 655 38.22 -34.17 25.84
CA PRO A 655 38.25 -33.21 24.73
C PRO A 655 39.13 -33.65 23.55
N VAL A 656 38.52 -33.79 22.38
CA VAL A 656 39.19 -34.22 21.14
C VAL A 656 39.72 -33.00 20.37
N LYS A 657 40.97 -33.05 19.90
CA LYS A 657 41.54 -31.99 19.05
C LYS A 657 40.94 -32.03 17.65
N TRP A 658 40.68 -30.87 17.03
CA TRP A 658 40.19 -30.74 15.65
C TRP A 658 40.95 -31.59 14.62
N VAL A 659 42.28 -31.68 14.75
CA VAL A 659 43.10 -32.52 13.86
C VAL A 659 42.72 -34.00 13.90
N ILE A 660 42.29 -34.52 15.05
CA ILE A 660 41.83 -35.91 15.18
C ILE A 660 40.47 -36.05 14.48
N ILE A 661 39.53 -35.13 14.73
CA ILE A 661 38.19 -35.12 14.12
C ILE A 661 38.29 -35.09 12.58
N LEU A 662 39.15 -34.23 12.03
CA LEU A 662 39.39 -34.10 10.59
C LEU A 662 40.12 -35.31 9.96
N LEU A 663 40.72 -36.19 10.77
CA LEU A 663 41.37 -37.42 10.32
C LEU A 663 40.47 -38.68 10.46
N LEU A 664 39.35 -38.60 11.19
CA LEU A 664 38.39 -39.71 11.30
C LEU A 664 37.81 -40.17 9.94
N PRO A 665 37.38 -39.29 9.02
CA PRO A 665 36.84 -39.68 7.71
C PRO A 665 37.95 -40.28 6.83
N SER A 666 39.14 -39.67 6.89
CA SER A 666 40.34 -40.10 6.17
C SER A 666 40.71 -41.55 6.48
N HIS A 667 40.38 -42.06 7.68
CA HIS A 667 40.68 -43.44 8.06
C HIS A 667 39.80 -44.49 7.36
N ARG A 668 38.65 -44.11 6.79
CA ARG A 668 37.87 -44.94 5.84
C ARG A 668 38.44 -44.83 4.42
N ILE A 669 38.65 -43.60 3.93
CA ILE A 669 39.13 -43.33 2.55
C ILE A 669 40.52 -43.95 2.32
N ILE A 670 41.42 -43.90 3.31
CA ILE A 670 42.74 -44.56 3.24
C ILE A 670 42.61 -46.09 3.20
N ARG A 671 41.59 -46.70 3.82
CA ARG A 671 41.37 -48.15 3.73
C ARG A 671 40.89 -48.58 2.35
N GLU A 672 39.94 -47.85 1.76
CA GLU A 672 39.47 -48.13 0.39
C GLU A 672 40.58 -47.94 -0.65
N ALA A 673 41.40 -46.89 -0.51
CA ALA A 673 42.59 -46.70 -1.35
C ALA A 673 43.59 -47.87 -1.23
N ILE A 674 43.82 -48.38 -0.01
CA ILE A 674 44.70 -49.54 0.24
C ILE A 674 44.09 -50.88 -0.22
N GLU A 675 42.76 -51.01 -0.34
CA GLU A 675 42.14 -52.21 -0.92
C GLU A 675 42.16 -52.20 -2.45
N ILE A 676 42.03 -51.04 -3.09
CA ILE A 676 42.21 -50.91 -4.55
C ILE A 676 43.64 -51.29 -4.96
N GLU A 677 44.64 -50.97 -4.14
CA GLU A 677 46.04 -51.34 -4.34
C GLU A 677 46.36 -52.83 -4.02
N LYS A 678 45.36 -53.63 -3.62
CA LYS A 678 45.51 -55.06 -3.24
C LYS A 678 44.89 -56.07 -4.21
N ARG A 679 44.50 -55.65 -5.42
CA ARG A 679 44.19 -56.63 -6.49
C ARG A 679 45.51 -57.28 -6.99
N PRO A 680 45.64 -58.61 -6.99
CA PRO A 680 46.89 -59.26 -7.37
C PRO A 680 47.07 -59.31 -8.89
N GLU A 681 47.97 -58.51 -9.44
CA GLU A 681 48.52 -58.76 -10.78
C GLU A 681 49.51 -59.92 -10.75
N SER A 682 49.03 -61.09 -11.15
CA SER A 682 49.87 -62.24 -11.42
C SER A 682 50.47 -62.18 -12.83
N MET A 683 51.51 -61.37 -13.08
CA MET A 683 52.53 -61.70 -14.09
C MET A 683 53.84 -60.90 -13.95
N ASN A 684 54.96 -61.64 -13.88
CA ASN A 684 56.35 -61.29 -14.25
C ASN A 684 56.94 -59.88 -13.99
N ARG A 685 58.02 -59.89 -13.19
CA ARG A 685 59.05 -58.84 -13.12
C ARG A 685 59.75 -58.63 -14.48
N ARG A 686 59.88 -57.38 -14.92
CA ARG A 686 61.15 -56.81 -15.40
C ARG A 686 61.14 -55.27 -15.47
N ASP A 687 62.34 -54.72 -15.31
CA ASP A 687 62.79 -53.32 -15.34
C ASP A 687 62.29 -52.32 -14.28
N ASP A 688 63.30 -51.60 -13.75
CA ASP A 688 63.23 -50.62 -12.68
C ASP A 688 63.53 -49.23 -13.27
N SER A 689 62.48 -48.44 -13.49
CA SER A 689 62.58 -46.97 -13.67
C SER A 689 61.20 -46.32 -13.74
N THR A 690 60.60 -46.03 -12.57
CA THR A 690 59.81 -44.79 -12.30
C THR A 690 59.11 -44.87 -10.93
N ARG A 691 59.49 -43.99 -10.01
CA ARG A 691 58.65 -43.59 -8.87
C ARG A 691 58.82 -42.08 -8.64
N PRO A 692 57.85 -41.23 -9.00
CA PRO A 692 57.91 -39.81 -8.66
C PRO A 692 57.62 -39.61 -7.18
N SER A 693 58.53 -38.94 -6.48
CA SER A 693 58.41 -38.57 -5.07
C SER A 693 57.44 -37.39 -4.89
N ILE A 694 56.44 -37.56 -4.02
CA ILE A 694 55.49 -36.48 -3.68
C ILE A 694 56.18 -35.49 -2.74
N ILE A 695 56.63 -34.36 -3.30
CA ILE A 695 57.17 -33.22 -2.55
C ILE A 695 56.11 -32.12 -2.47
N TRP A 696 55.65 -31.81 -1.26
CA TRP A 696 54.82 -30.62 -1.01
C TRP A 696 55.67 -29.34 -1.16
N LYS A 697 55.19 -28.38 -1.96
CA LYS A 697 55.68 -27.00 -1.98
C LYS A 697 54.52 -26.01 -1.81
N PRO A 698 54.59 -25.07 -0.85
CA PRO A 698 53.61 -23.99 -0.76
C PRO A 698 53.92 -22.92 -1.81
N ALA A 699 52.89 -22.42 -2.50
CA ALA A 699 53.04 -21.37 -3.51
C ALA A 699 51.91 -20.34 -3.45
N LEU A 700 52.11 -19.29 -2.66
CA LEU A 700 51.45 -17.99 -2.84
C LEU A 700 52.52 -16.93 -3.04
N SER A 701 52.72 -16.49 -4.28
CA SER A 701 53.02 -15.10 -4.66
C SER A 701 53.27 -14.96 -6.16
N ASN A 702 52.88 -13.80 -6.69
CA ASN A 702 53.34 -13.22 -7.96
C ASN A 702 53.23 -14.07 -9.24
N ARG A 703 52.11 -13.93 -9.94
CA ARG A 703 52.13 -13.83 -11.42
C ARG A 703 51.52 -12.52 -11.90
N LYS A 704 52.29 -11.83 -12.72
CA LYS A 704 51.87 -10.64 -13.48
C LYS A 704 50.70 -11.02 -14.39
N ILE A 705 49.67 -10.18 -14.43
CA ILE A 705 48.64 -10.26 -15.47
C ILE A 705 49.29 -9.92 -16.81
N SER A 706 49.04 -10.76 -17.82
CA SER A 706 49.42 -10.49 -19.21
C SER A 706 48.22 -9.90 -19.94
N THR A 707 48.43 -8.78 -20.62
CA THR A 707 47.42 -8.15 -21.48
C THR A 707 47.31 -8.88 -22.83
N PRO A 708 46.08 -9.02 -23.40
CA PRO A 708 45.92 -9.57 -24.74
C PRO A 708 46.28 -8.55 -25.83
N GLN A 709 46.73 -9.06 -26.97
CA GLN A 709 47.16 -8.24 -28.12
C GLN A 709 45.98 -7.57 -28.83
N ALA A 710 46.12 -6.27 -29.12
CA ALA A 710 45.21 -5.53 -30.00
C ALA A 710 45.66 -5.64 -31.47
N ARG A 711 44.70 -5.60 -32.41
CA ARG A 711 44.97 -5.50 -33.86
C ARG A 711 45.44 -4.08 -34.23
N GLN A 712 46.37 -3.99 -35.16
CA GLN A 712 46.73 -2.75 -35.87
C GLN A 712 45.58 -2.34 -36.81
N THR A 713 45.41 -1.12 -37.36
CA THR A 713 46.31 -0.01 -37.79
C THR A 713 45.40 1.21 -38.13
N PRO A 714 45.87 2.40 -38.60
CA PRO A 714 47.02 3.25 -38.22
C PRO A 714 46.62 4.74 -37.96
N GLY A 715 47.50 5.57 -37.37
CA GLY A 715 47.23 7.03 -37.24
C GLY A 715 48.37 7.88 -36.62
N HIS A 716 49.20 8.49 -37.46
CA HIS A 716 50.34 9.39 -37.23
C HIS A 716 50.48 10.30 -35.97
N LYS A 717 51.76 10.40 -35.49
CA LYS A 717 52.49 11.61 -34.99
C LYS A 717 51.98 12.28 -33.69
N GLN A 718 52.80 12.91 -32.82
CA GLN A 718 54.26 13.04 -32.69
C GLN A 718 54.64 13.30 -31.19
N THR A 719 55.93 13.15 -30.91
CA THR A 719 56.78 13.31 -29.69
C THR A 719 56.53 14.48 -28.67
N PRO A 720 57.19 14.46 -27.48
CA PRO A 720 56.76 15.05 -26.18
C PRO A 720 57.69 16.25 -25.76
N PRO A 721 58.13 16.55 -24.49
CA PRO A 721 57.87 16.00 -23.14
C PRO A 721 57.87 17.01 -21.93
N ASP A 722 57.96 16.43 -20.71
CA ASP A 722 58.64 16.90 -19.48
C ASP A 722 58.07 18.04 -18.60
N ASN A 723 57.79 17.73 -17.32
CA ASN A 723 58.84 17.79 -16.28
C ASN A 723 58.45 17.26 -14.87
N SER A 724 59.35 16.43 -14.30
CA SER A 724 59.90 16.43 -12.92
C SER A 724 58.99 16.77 -11.71
N SER A 725 58.70 15.85 -10.76
CA SER A 725 59.55 15.40 -9.62
C SER A 725 59.84 16.51 -8.57
N SER A 726 59.87 16.32 -7.24
CA SER A 726 60.06 15.13 -6.40
C SER A 726 59.85 15.43 -4.88
N ASN A 727 59.51 14.41 -4.07
CA ASN A 727 59.83 14.25 -2.62
C ASN A 727 59.28 15.32 -1.63
N THR A 728 59.07 15.09 -0.32
CA THR A 728 59.86 14.33 0.68
C THR A 728 59.00 13.90 1.91
N LEU A 729 59.61 13.15 2.84
CA LEU A 729 59.04 12.33 3.93
C LEU A 729 58.22 13.00 5.08
N GLN A 730 57.47 12.12 5.76
CA GLN A 730 56.95 12.10 7.16
C GLN A 730 57.95 12.58 8.27
N PRO A 731 57.59 12.86 9.58
CA PRO A 731 56.67 12.03 10.41
C PRO A 731 55.91 12.61 11.66
N ILE A 732 54.95 11.79 12.16
CA ILE A 732 54.53 11.49 13.57
C ILE A 732 54.36 12.63 14.62
N THR A 733 53.14 12.78 15.19
CA THR A 733 52.88 12.67 16.66
C THR A 733 51.39 12.52 17.02
N GLN A 734 51.10 12.16 18.28
CA GLN A 734 49.79 11.78 18.83
C GLN A 734 49.10 12.91 19.61
N MET A 735 47.75 12.98 19.64
CA MET A 735 46.89 12.72 20.83
C MET A 735 45.43 13.22 20.66
N LYS A 736 44.53 12.63 21.47
CA LYS A 736 43.07 12.87 21.57
C LYS A 736 42.76 14.13 22.44
N PRO A 737 41.50 14.44 22.85
CA PRO A 737 40.15 14.05 22.39
C PRO A 737 39.22 15.27 22.15
N SER A 738 37.97 15.07 21.71
CA SER A 738 36.74 15.61 22.36
C SER A 738 35.46 15.34 21.56
N PHE A 739 34.32 15.33 22.27
CA PHE A 739 32.97 15.33 21.72
C PHE A 739 32.62 16.70 21.13
N LEU A 740 31.75 16.73 20.11
CA LEU A 740 30.65 17.69 20.07
C LEU A 740 29.53 17.19 19.15
N ILE A 741 28.30 17.45 19.58
CA ILE A 741 27.06 17.35 18.80
C ILE A 741 26.93 18.67 18.04
N ASP A 742 26.64 18.64 16.74
CA ASP A 742 25.64 19.55 16.18
C ASP A 742 25.09 19.05 14.82
N ASP A 743 23.89 19.53 14.52
CA ASP A 743 23.08 19.24 13.35
C ASP A 743 23.49 20.02 12.09
N SER A 744 22.75 19.75 11.01
CA SER A 744 22.65 20.53 9.77
C SER A 744 23.74 20.36 8.69
N ARG A 745 23.32 19.84 7.53
CA ARG A 745 23.53 20.46 6.21
C ARG A 745 22.56 19.89 5.16
N PRO A 746 22.24 20.65 4.09
CA PRO A 746 21.05 20.43 3.29
C PRO A 746 21.25 19.51 2.06
N PHE A 747 20.14 18.93 1.60
CA PHE A 747 20.07 18.29 0.28
C PHE A 747 20.22 19.31 -0.84
N THR A 748 21.13 19.04 -1.79
CA THR A 748 21.30 19.82 -3.01
C THR A 748 20.55 19.15 -4.17
N ARG A 749 19.62 19.88 -4.80
CA ARG A 749 18.98 19.48 -6.06
C ARG A 749 19.97 19.68 -7.22
N SER A 750 20.13 18.68 -8.08
CA SER A 750 20.76 18.83 -9.40
C SER A 750 19.70 19.06 -10.48
N GLN A 751 19.58 20.30 -10.97
CA GLN A 751 18.97 20.58 -12.27
C GLN A 751 20.07 20.62 -13.33
N ALA A 752 19.91 19.83 -14.40
CA ALA A 752 20.70 19.98 -15.62
C ALA A 752 19.90 20.82 -16.63
N ALA A 753 20.37 22.03 -16.91
CA ALA A 753 19.76 22.93 -17.88
C ALA A 753 20.37 22.77 -19.28
N LEU A 754 19.53 22.67 -20.31
CA LEU A 754 19.92 22.86 -21.70
C LEU A 754 19.79 24.35 -22.07
N LYS A 755 20.92 24.98 -22.43
CA LYS A 755 20.95 26.38 -22.89
C LYS A 755 20.63 26.47 -24.38
N ALA A 756 19.81 27.44 -24.74
CA ALA A 756 19.64 27.91 -26.12
C ALA A 756 20.83 28.76 -26.60
N SER A 757 20.99 28.88 -27.92
CA SER A 757 21.84 29.88 -28.57
C SER A 757 21.06 30.55 -29.72
N ASN A 758 20.90 31.88 -29.64
CA ASN A 758 20.22 32.71 -30.64
C ASN A 758 21.08 32.99 -31.89
N THR A 759 20.42 33.18 -33.04
CA THR A 759 20.67 34.12 -34.17
C THR A 759 19.93 33.59 -35.41
N GLY A 760 19.25 34.37 -36.26
CA GLY A 760 18.83 35.78 -36.22
C GLY A 760 18.14 36.20 -37.55
N THR A 761 17.23 37.19 -37.49
CA THR A 761 16.76 38.09 -38.58
C THR A 761 15.95 37.60 -39.82
N GLU A 762 14.89 38.38 -40.09
CA GLU A 762 14.31 38.82 -41.38
C GLU A 762 13.34 37.99 -42.26
N CYS A 763 12.08 38.48 -42.30
CA CYS A 763 11.20 38.77 -43.45
C CYS A 763 11.19 37.91 -44.75
N CYS A 764 10.05 37.29 -45.05
CA CYS A 764 9.13 37.66 -46.18
C CYS A 764 7.99 36.61 -46.41
N GLN A 765 6.83 37.07 -46.89
CA GLN A 765 5.73 36.27 -47.47
C GLN A 765 5.84 36.21 -49.02
N PRO A 766 4.88 35.66 -49.80
CA PRO A 766 4.32 34.29 -49.86
C PRO A 766 4.32 33.72 -51.32
N ILE A 767 3.88 32.47 -51.56
CA ILE A 767 3.27 31.91 -52.83
C ILE A 767 2.89 30.43 -52.54
N LYS A 768 1.68 29.87 -52.75
CA LYS A 768 0.73 29.70 -53.88
C LYS A 768 0.91 28.42 -54.75
N ALA A 769 0.04 27.43 -54.46
CA ALA A 769 -0.80 26.61 -55.37
C ALA A 769 -0.23 25.66 -56.47
N THR A 770 -0.63 24.38 -56.41
CA THR A 770 -1.26 23.54 -57.48
C THR A 770 -1.79 22.26 -56.80
N LYS A 771 -3.09 21.86 -56.82
CA LYS A 771 -3.98 21.41 -57.92
C LYS A 771 -3.45 20.23 -58.76
N GLN A 772 -4.04 19.05 -58.57
CA GLN A 772 -4.46 18.16 -59.67
C GLN A 772 -5.62 17.24 -59.23
N THR A 773 -6.44 16.83 -60.19
CA THR A 773 -7.71 16.08 -60.06
C THR A 773 -7.80 15.05 -61.17
N GLU A 774 -8.32 13.86 -60.88
CA GLU A 774 -8.91 12.88 -61.83
C GLU A 774 -9.74 11.91 -60.95
N GLU A 775 -11.08 11.91 -61.00
CA GLU A 775 -12.02 11.42 -62.03
C GLU A 775 -12.25 9.88 -62.06
N THR A 776 -13.35 9.49 -61.39
CA THR A 776 -14.41 8.55 -61.83
C THR A 776 -14.09 7.31 -62.67
N ARG A 777 -14.56 6.15 -62.18
CA ARG A 777 -15.27 5.17 -63.02
C ARG A 777 -16.43 4.49 -62.31
N ASN A 778 -17.64 4.70 -62.84
CA ASN A 778 -18.86 3.94 -62.53
C ASN A 778 -18.87 2.60 -63.28
N THR A 779 -19.46 1.54 -62.68
CA THR A 779 -20.32 0.60 -63.43
C THR A 779 -21.33 -0.09 -62.51
N ASN A 780 -22.58 -0.21 -62.99
CA ASN A 780 -23.74 -0.79 -62.31
C ASN A 780 -23.77 -2.33 -62.36
N GLN A 781 -24.55 -2.96 -61.46
CA GLN A 781 -25.71 -3.87 -61.73
C GLN A 781 -26.03 -4.71 -60.46
N THR A 782 -27.11 -4.46 -59.70
CA THR A 782 -28.55 -4.79 -59.88
C THR A 782 -28.97 -6.25 -59.66
N ASN A 783 -29.93 -6.43 -58.72
CA ASN A 783 -30.95 -7.51 -58.64
C ASN A 783 -30.50 -8.94 -58.24
N SER A 784 -31.29 -9.77 -57.52
CA SER A 784 -32.57 -9.54 -56.79
C SER A 784 -32.98 -10.76 -55.91
N LYS A 785 -33.73 -10.51 -54.81
CA LYS A 785 -34.83 -11.30 -54.21
C LYS A 785 -34.74 -12.86 -54.18
N THR A 786 -34.81 -13.49 -52.99
CA THR A 786 -36.07 -14.01 -52.36
C THR A 786 -35.86 -14.86 -51.08
N ASN A 787 -36.69 -14.61 -50.06
CA ASN A 787 -37.25 -15.53 -49.03
C ASN A 787 -37.01 -17.06 -49.21
N LYS A 788 -36.76 -17.90 -48.18
CA LYS A 788 -37.61 -18.12 -46.98
C LYS A 788 -37.01 -19.14 -45.97
N HIS A 789 -37.26 -18.94 -44.67
CA HIS A 789 -37.41 -19.90 -43.55
C HIS A 789 -36.30 -20.88 -43.06
N ARG A 790 -36.16 -20.84 -41.71
CA ARG A 790 -35.99 -21.92 -40.71
C ARG A 790 -34.59 -22.54 -40.44
N SER A 791 -34.04 -22.01 -39.33
CA SER A 791 -33.83 -22.74 -38.06
C SER A 791 -32.46 -23.34 -37.72
N ARG A 792 -32.14 -23.19 -36.43
CA ARG A 792 -31.07 -23.77 -35.60
C ARG A 792 -29.71 -23.04 -35.62
N LEU A 793 -29.21 -22.89 -34.39
CA LEU A 793 -27.96 -22.22 -34.00
C LEU A 793 -26.73 -23.04 -34.42
N PRO A 794 -25.55 -22.41 -34.55
CA PRO A 794 -24.38 -23.02 -35.15
C PRO A 794 -23.48 -23.77 -34.16
N THR A 795 -22.70 -24.68 -34.70
CA THR A 795 -21.44 -25.16 -34.13
C THR A 795 -20.36 -25.07 -35.22
N ASN A 796 -19.33 -24.25 -34.99
CA ASN A 796 -18.01 -24.25 -35.62
C ASN A 796 -17.06 -23.85 -34.48
N GLN A 797 -16.00 -24.54 -34.10
CA GLN A 797 -14.88 -25.10 -34.90
C GLN A 797 -14.13 -24.06 -35.73
N ASP A 798 -12.97 -23.70 -35.18
CA ASP A 798 -11.65 -23.83 -35.82
C ASP A 798 -11.04 -22.67 -36.64
N VAL A 799 -9.87 -22.24 -36.11
CA VAL A 799 -8.58 -22.10 -36.80
C VAL A 799 -8.15 -20.72 -37.35
N GLU A 800 -7.30 -20.07 -36.53
CA GLU A 800 -5.97 -19.48 -36.81
C GLU A 800 -5.71 -18.34 -37.83
N LYS A 801 -4.60 -17.60 -37.53
CA LYS A 801 -3.71 -16.81 -38.44
C LYS A 801 -4.34 -15.52 -39.02
N THR A 802 -3.68 -14.38 -39.27
CA THR A 802 -2.27 -13.96 -39.45
C THR A 802 -2.22 -12.40 -39.51
N ILE A 803 -1.17 -11.60 -39.21
CA ILE A 803 0.13 -11.75 -38.49
C ILE A 803 0.86 -10.37 -38.35
N LEU A 804 1.81 -10.23 -37.40
CA LEU A 804 2.94 -9.24 -37.32
C LEU A 804 2.77 -7.69 -37.05
N THR A 805 3.49 -7.24 -36.01
CA THR A 805 4.38 -6.04 -35.88
C THR A 805 3.91 -4.56 -35.79
N GLN A 806 4.61 -3.88 -34.86
CA GLN A 806 5.11 -2.48 -34.87
C GLN A 806 4.10 -1.32 -34.77
N GLN A 807 4.01 -0.72 -33.57
CA GLN A 807 4.87 0.43 -33.21
C GLN A 807 5.25 0.39 -31.73
#